data_AF-A0A395S5T6-F1
#
_entry.id   AF-A0A395S5T6-F1
#
_cell.length_a   1.000
_cell.length_b   1.000
_cell.length_c   1.000
_cell.angle_alpha   90.00
_cell.angle_beta   90.00
_cell.angle_gamma   90.00
#
_symmetry.space_group_name_H-M   'P 1'
#
loop_
_entity.id
_entity.type
_entity.pdbx_description
1 polymer ?
#
loop_
_entity_poly.entity_id
_entity_poly.type
_entity_poly.pdbx_seq_one_letter_code
_entity_poly.pdbx_strand_id
1 'polypeptide(L)'
;MTTATIGDSAFKWLSRKKRVAVTQTGFPKMDYWLFVMIIRGGDQIAVATGQNRYFNQEDTEHLAYSIKISSENMVHHRKHKAPVCQPRRPISISRDCAVEEVMFECTQPTEHPAIKRITTPLPFSKSISENLAWASAFIDRAGHLTEDYERLEKRLHAAIDTIGNDAIEMTLLRQQLCDQSHRVERLESQVSGQAEEQQELEQRLANTRDAATKTERDLTSKLRNIERALQQSKAAEGRLKNKLDKTLLEEHERWEREAEHDKADHASLDAAYDALEAAQRDKAALQSELDNKSQELTATKHELSVAQEAIGSCKANCDEKSAQIDTLTQQLATANRTNTELSASISSTTAQLAAKTQEITDLTESLSQVNNQLTTANQTITEQASTIATLEANLTGVQEERDQKLKLLGDLQQSTQATQKALQDKIDELSSHDLEDHQRLDAATEAKRLSDESIKDLQARVDAANAHDAGVQARLQAEEEARRAAEAELERVKLQLEEANKPKLPNTVTLSNPIPIVGSLGGATNDFDDIFYPIVSSFPVTIYDHSSTNVFVSINGLLSLDTGDRTYTHQPLPFRTGGLPAHTLFPFWCDLFIYKDTPQGIYYEIVGQAPSRSICIEWYVSRYGDKEQYYHFLVLFEEARPNIVTYKYFEALDKGGKCTIGAQGPNSAQQWSYNEAKALPGVQVVIDTGSGSVTESTFPIAS
;
A
#
# COMPACT_ATOMS: atom_id res chain seq x y z
N MET A 1 -21.23 35.38 -6.73
CA MET A 1 -22.67 35.09 -6.72
C MET A 1 -22.89 33.80 -5.93
N THR A 2 -23.77 33.67 -4.95
CA THR A 2 -24.40 34.67 -4.03
C THR A 2 -24.85 33.82 -2.81
N THR A 3 -24.14 33.75 -1.67
CA THR A 3 -24.14 34.70 -0.51
C THR A 3 -25.55 35.13 -0.08
N ALA A 4 -25.93 35.32 1.19
CA ALA A 4 -25.27 35.93 2.36
C ALA A 4 -26.14 35.59 3.62
N THR A 5 -25.92 35.93 4.91
CA THR A 5 -24.89 36.59 5.77
C THR A 5 -25.34 36.40 7.25
N ILE A 6 -24.58 36.65 8.33
CA ILE A 6 -23.17 37.07 8.49
C ILE A 6 -22.41 36.08 9.41
N GLY A 7 -22.13 36.19 10.72
CA GLY A 7 -22.10 37.28 11.73
C GLY A 7 -22.70 36.88 13.09
N ASP A 8 -22.46 37.60 14.20
CA ASP A 8 -21.59 38.79 14.37
C ASP A 8 -20.88 38.79 15.74
N SER A 9 -19.78 39.54 15.88
CA SER A 9 -18.90 39.47 17.06
C SER A 9 -18.98 40.66 18.01
N ALA A 10 -19.04 40.34 19.31
CA ALA A 10 -18.49 41.10 20.44
C ALA A 10 -18.51 42.64 20.40
N PHE A 11 -19.48 43.25 21.10
CA PHE A 11 -19.24 44.58 21.66
C PHE A 11 -18.27 44.52 22.86
N LYS A 12 -17.33 45.46 22.87
CA LYS A 12 -16.28 45.66 23.90
C LYS A 12 -16.94 46.15 25.22
N TRP A 13 -16.33 46.10 26.42
CA TRP A 13 -14.90 46.03 26.79
C TRP A 13 -14.74 45.67 28.31
N LEU A 14 -13.64 44.98 28.70
CA LEU A 14 -12.86 45.04 29.99
C LEU A 14 -13.55 45.09 31.40
N SER A 15 -12.97 44.60 32.52
CA SER A 15 -11.79 43.73 32.76
C SER A 15 -11.69 43.20 34.23
N ARG A 16 -11.15 41.98 34.38
CA ARG A 16 -10.23 41.49 35.46
C ARG A 16 -10.52 41.78 36.96
N LYS A 17 -10.64 40.71 37.75
CA LYS A 17 -9.59 40.13 38.65
C LYS A 17 -10.15 38.80 39.24
N LYS A 18 -9.48 37.64 39.18
CA LYS A 18 -8.20 37.15 39.79
C LYS A 18 -8.27 36.93 41.32
N ARG A 19 -7.94 35.69 41.75
CA ARG A 19 -7.86 35.21 43.15
C ARG A 19 -6.80 35.96 43.97
N VAL A 20 -6.93 35.94 45.31
CA VAL A 20 -5.87 35.76 46.34
C VAL A 20 -6.55 35.44 47.69
N ALA A 21 -5.82 34.92 48.69
CA ALA A 21 -6.33 34.40 49.98
C ALA A 21 -5.84 35.23 51.20
N VAL A 22 -5.83 34.63 52.42
CA VAL A 22 -5.24 35.14 53.71
C VAL A 22 -6.16 36.15 54.45
N THR A 23 -6.37 36.22 55.79
CA THR A 23 -5.75 35.62 57.02
C THR A 23 -6.75 35.31 58.17
N GLN A 24 -6.37 34.35 59.03
CA GLN A 24 -6.48 34.19 60.52
C GLN A 24 -7.38 35.03 61.50
N THR A 25 -7.81 34.28 62.56
CA THR A 25 -7.90 34.58 64.02
C THR A 25 -9.08 35.33 64.70
N GLY A 26 -9.54 34.74 65.82
CA GLY A 26 -10.37 35.37 66.88
C GLY A 26 -10.90 34.36 67.93
N PHE A 27 -10.50 34.48 69.21
CA PHE A 27 -10.94 33.68 70.39
C PHE A 27 -11.26 34.65 71.56
N PRO A 28 -12.27 34.41 72.42
CA PRO A 28 -12.10 33.71 73.73
C PRO A 28 -13.24 32.67 74.02
N LYS A 29 -13.14 31.66 74.93
CA LYS A 29 -13.18 31.66 76.43
C LYS A 29 -14.40 32.39 77.03
N MET A 30 -15.16 31.91 78.02
CA MET A 30 -15.06 30.80 79.02
C MET A 30 -16.35 29.90 78.96
N ASP A 31 -16.73 28.94 79.82
CA ASP A 31 -16.42 28.66 81.25
C ASP A 31 -16.53 27.16 81.65
N TYR A 32 -16.07 26.84 82.87
CA TYR A 32 -16.09 25.49 83.48
C TYR A 32 -17.36 25.22 84.31
N TRP A 33 -17.70 23.94 84.53
CA TRP A 33 -17.86 23.38 85.88
C TRP A 33 -17.58 21.87 85.88
N LEU A 34 -17.16 21.33 87.03
CA LEU A 34 -16.63 19.97 87.22
C LEU A 34 -17.49 19.19 88.23
N PHE A 35 -17.79 17.92 87.95
CA PHE A 35 -18.04 16.90 88.98
C PHE A 35 -17.57 15.51 88.52
N VAL A 36 -17.42 14.58 89.48
CA VAL A 36 -16.53 13.40 89.40
C VAL A 36 -17.27 12.11 89.80
N MET A 37 -16.68 10.94 89.48
CA MET A 37 -17.05 9.57 89.95
C MET A 37 -18.30 8.95 89.25
N ILE A 38 -18.45 7.63 89.08
CA ILE A 38 -17.75 6.44 89.62
C ILE A 38 -17.39 5.44 88.48
N ILE A 39 -16.31 4.67 88.63
CA ILE A 39 -15.98 3.50 87.78
C ILE A 39 -16.64 2.22 88.33
N ARG A 40 -17.24 1.39 87.46
CA ARG A 40 -17.28 -0.07 87.67
C ARG A 40 -17.18 -0.81 86.34
N GLY A 41 -16.20 -1.71 86.23
CA GLY A 41 -16.09 -2.66 85.11
C GLY A 41 -17.07 -3.82 85.28
N GLY A 42 -17.35 -4.52 84.17
CA GLY A 42 -18.20 -5.71 84.18
C GLY A 42 -17.39 -7.01 84.24
N ASP A 43 -17.94 -8.00 84.94
CA ASP A 43 -17.52 -9.39 84.87
C ASP A 43 -18.23 -10.13 83.72
N GLN A 44 -17.71 -11.31 83.36
CA GLN A 44 -18.18 -12.14 82.24
C GLN A 44 -19.46 -12.94 82.58
N ILE A 45 -20.16 -13.43 81.54
CA ILE A 45 -20.39 -14.88 81.34
C ILE A 45 -20.97 -15.17 79.92
N ALA A 46 -20.69 -16.39 79.45
CA ALA A 46 -20.88 -16.99 78.13
C ALA A 46 -22.22 -16.84 77.38
N VAL A 47 -22.18 -17.13 76.06
CA VAL A 47 -22.84 -18.29 75.40
C VAL A 47 -22.20 -18.50 74.01
N ALA A 48 -22.31 -19.70 73.40
CA ALA A 48 -21.55 -20.11 72.21
C ALA A 48 -22.39 -20.67 71.05
N THR A 49 -21.97 -20.38 69.80
CA THR A 49 -22.19 -21.11 68.52
C THR A 49 -21.27 -20.48 67.45
N GLY A 50 -20.76 -21.15 66.41
CA GLY A 50 -20.71 -22.59 66.10
C GLY A 50 -20.35 -22.86 64.61
N GLN A 51 -19.45 -23.83 64.33
CA GLN A 51 -19.03 -24.31 62.99
C GLN A 51 -18.24 -23.28 62.12
N ASN A 52 -17.43 -23.65 61.11
CA ASN A 52 -17.14 -24.96 60.50
C ASN A 52 -15.66 -25.05 59.99
N ARG A 53 -15.24 -26.27 59.61
CA ARG A 53 -14.05 -26.74 58.84
C ARG A 53 -13.23 -25.70 58.03
N TYR A 54 -11.90 -25.86 57.84
CA TYR A 54 -11.25 -27.08 57.30
C TYR A 54 -9.82 -27.38 57.83
N PHE A 55 -9.43 -28.65 57.69
CA PHE A 55 -8.04 -29.13 57.74
C PHE A 55 -7.32 -28.86 56.41
N ASN A 56 -6.00 -28.74 56.46
CA ASN A 56 -5.11 -29.45 55.51
C ASN A 56 -3.80 -29.79 56.23
N GLN A 57 -3.10 -30.81 55.73
CA GLN A 57 -1.95 -31.47 56.34
C GLN A 57 -0.97 -31.88 55.22
N GLU A 58 0.33 -31.78 55.50
CA GLU A 58 1.54 -32.40 54.86
C GLU A 58 2.71 -31.47 55.28
N ASP A 59 3.70 -31.94 56.05
CA ASP A 59 4.89 -32.74 55.65
C ASP A 59 6.00 -31.83 55.05
N THR A 60 7.31 -32.02 55.25
CA THR A 60 8.08 -33.23 55.61
C THR A 60 9.29 -32.94 56.54
N GLU A 61 9.87 -34.04 57.06
CA GLU A 61 11.29 -34.39 57.31
C GLU A 61 12.44 -33.45 56.81
N HIS A 62 13.72 -33.51 57.27
CA HIS A 62 14.47 -34.52 58.04
C HIS A 62 15.79 -33.95 58.66
N LEU A 63 16.34 -34.62 59.68
CA LEU A 63 17.77 -34.64 60.11
C LEU A 63 18.42 -33.31 60.62
N ALA A 64 19.51 -33.29 61.40
CA ALA A 64 20.49 -34.34 61.75
C ALA A 64 20.96 -34.33 63.23
N TYR A 65 21.67 -35.41 63.62
CA TYR A 65 22.34 -35.62 64.91
C TYR A 65 23.52 -34.69 65.18
N SER A 66 23.84 -34.44 66.47
CA SER A 66 25.12 -34.90 67.07
C SER A 66 25.22 -34.68 68.59
N ILE A 67 25.66 -35.71 69.31
CA ILE A 67 26.15 -35.65 70.70
C ILE A 67 27.68 -35.63 70.67
N LYS A 68 28.33 -34.84 71.52
CA LYS A 68 29.74 -35.07 71.88
C LYS A 68 30.07 -34.58 73.28
N ILE A 69 30.82 -35.38 74.04
CA ILE A 69 31.27 -35.10 75.40
C ILE A 69 32.78 -35.36 75.49
N SER A 70 33.52 -34.36 75.95
CA SER A 70 34.90 -34.42 76.46
C SER A 70 35.25 -33.04 77.06
N SER A 71 35.66 -32.83 78.32
CA SER A 71 36.77 -33.41 79.11
C SER A 71 38.14 -33.05 78.50
N GLU A 72 39.10 -32.38 79.16
CA GLU A 72 39.24 -31.85 80.55
C GLU A 72 40.02 -30.49 80.50
N ASN A 73 40.72 -29.90 81.49
CA ASN A 73 41.08 -30.17 82.90
C ASN A 73 41.44 -28.82 83.62
N MET A 74 41.85 -28.87 84.89
CA MET A 74 42.58 -27.86 85.69
C MET A 74 41.82 -26.59 86.16
N VAL A 75 41.99 -26.11 87.41
CA VAL A 75 42.67 -26.69 88.58
C VAL A 75 41.99 -26.25 89.90
N HIS A 76 42.29 -26.98 90.99
CA HIS A 76 41.68 -26.79 92.32
C HIS A 76 41.83 -25.39 92.93
N HIS A 77 40.88 -25.04 93.82
CA HIS A 77 41.25 -24.88 95.23
C HIS A 77 40.18 -25.44 96.17
N ARG A 78 40.63 -26.01 97.31
CA ARG A 78 39.84 -26.90 98.18
C ARG A 78 40.04 -26.52 99.65
N LYS A 79 38.97 -26.17 100.36
CA LYS A 79 38.93 -26.21 101.84
C LYS A 79 37.55 -26.67 102.32
N HIS A 80 37.46 -27.91 102.77
CA HIS A 80 36.39 -28.34 103.67
C HIS A 80 36.63 -27.75 105.06
N LYS A 81 35.54 -27.45 105.77
CA LYS A 81 35.36 -28.00 107.12
C LYS A 81 33.88 -28.27 107.35
N ALA A 82 33.58 -29.52 107.69
CA ALA A 82 32.27 -29.98 108.16
C ALA A 82 32.50 -30.68 109.52
N PRO A 83 31.51 -31.38 110.09
CA PRO A 83 30.61 -30.79 111.08
C PRO A 83 30.83 -31.36 112.49
N VAL A 84 30.07 -30.86 113.46
CA VAL A 84 29.83 -31.55 114.74
C VAL A 84 28.31 -31.65 114.93
N CYS A 85 27.84 -32.74 115.53
CA CYS A 85 26.42 -33.09 115.57
C CYS A 85 26.04 -33.70 116.92
N GLN A 86 24.77 -33.48 117.32
CA GLN A 86 24.08 -34.11 118.47
C GLN A 86 24.55 -33.68 119.89
N PRO A 87 23.76 -33.96 120.96
CA PRO A 87 22.40 -34.54 120.99
C PRO A 87 21.32 -33.69 121.70
N ARG A 88 20.04 -33.98 121.39
CA ARG A 88 18.93 -33.74 122.33
C ARG A 88 19.08 -34.69 123.54
N ARG A 89 18.66 -34.28 124.73
CA ARG A 89 18.18 -35.21 125.78
C ARG A 89 16.82 -34.73 126.33
N PRO A 90 15.81 -35.62 126.45
CA PRO A 90 14.63 -35.42 127.29
C PRO A 90 14.94 -35.86 128.74
N ILE A 91 13.90 -36.20 129.54
CA ILE A 91 13.90 -36.55 130.98
C ILE A 91 13.74 -35.29 131.87
N SER A 92 12.79 -35.17 132.79
CA SER A 92 11.62 -36.03 133.12
C SER A 92 10.53 -35.24 133.87
N ILE A 93 9.27 -35.68 133.74
CA ILE A 93 8.22 -35.35 134.71
C ILE A 93 8.45 -36.23 135.95
N SER A 94 8.47 -35.64 137.16
CA SER A 94 8.29 -36.42 138.41
C SER A 94 6.92 -36.13 138.98
N ARG A 95 6.13 -37.18 139.19
CA ARG A 95 4.88 -37.17 139.97
C ARG A 95 5.12 -37.98 141.22
N ASP A 96 5.63 -37.35 142.27
CA ASP A 96 5.78 -37.96 143.57
C ASP A 96 4.63 -37.50 144.48
N CYS A 97 3.61 -38.34 144.58
CA CYS A 97 2.48 -38.15 145.49
C CYS A 97 2.66 -39.08 146.69
N ALA A 98 3.41 -38.61 147.69
CA ALA A 98 3.63 -39.34 148.93
C ALA A 98 2.48 -39.08 149.91
N VAL A 99 1.73 -40.14 150.23
CA VAL A 99 0.79 -40.18 151.36
C VAL A 99 1.51 -40.89 152.50
N GLU A 100 1.71 -40.22 153.63
CA GLU A 100 2.14 -40.88 154.87
C GLU A 100 0.93 -41.36 155.67
N GLU A 101 0.96 -42.63 156.05
CA GLU A 101 -0.14 -43.37 156.66
C GLU A 101 0.06 -43.45 158.18
N VAL A 102 -0.87 -42.88 158.96
CA VAL A 102 -0.74 -42.80 160.42
C VAL A 102 -1.31 -44.05 161.09
N MET A 103 -0.42 -44.94 161.51
CA MET A 103 -0.74 -46.15 162.26
C MET A 103 -0.92 -45.88 163.76
N PHE A 104 -2.03 -46.35 164.34
CA PHE A 104 -2.28 -46.34 165.78
C PHE A 104 -2.19 -47.76 166.35
N GLU A 105 -1.36 -47.95 167.38
CA GLU A 105 -1.22 -49.22 168.09
C GLU A 105 -1.99 -49.19 169.42
N CYS A 106 -2.78 -50.23 169.70
CA CYS A 106 -3.70 -50.28 170.84
C CYS A 106 -3.39 -51.48 171.75
N THR A 107 -3.22 -51.24 173.05
CA THR A 107 -2.90 -52.27 174.05
C THR A 107 -4.01 -52.39 175.11
N GLN A 108 -4.25 -53.60 175.61
CA GLN A 108 -5.37 -53.90 176.52
C GLN A 108 -5.07 -53.56 178.00
N PRO A 109 -6.11 -53.33 178.83
CA PRO A 109 -5.95 -53.02 180.25
C PRO A 109 -5.41 -54.21 181.06
N THR A 110 -4.55 -53.95 182.04
CA THR A 110 -4.02 -54.96 182.98
C THR A 110 -4.68 -54.86 184.35
N GLU A 111 -4.80 -55.99 185.05
CA GLU A 111 -5.64 -56.16 186.27
C GLU A 111 -5.11 -55.47 187.55
N HIS A 112 -4.09 -54.61 187.46
CA HIS A 112 -3.37 -54.09 188.62
C HIS A 112 -3.70 -52.63 188.95
N PRO A 113 -4.23 -52.30 190.15
CA PRO A 113 -4.57 -50.92 190.51
C PRO A 113 -3.34 -50.01 190.61
N ALA A 114 -3.36 -48.90 189.87
CA ALA A 114 -2.26 -47.93 189.80
C ALA A 114 -2.01 -47.10 191.09
N ILE A 115 -2.80 -47.31 192.15
CA ILE A 115 -2.74 -46.52 193.39
C ILE A 115 -2.58 -47.44 194.60
N LYS A 116 -1.43 -47.34 195.30
CA LYS A 116 -1.17 -48.07 196.55
C LYS A 116 -2.03 -47.51 197.68
N ARG A 117 -2.87 -48.35 198.32
CA ARG A 117 -3.50 -48.01 199.60
C ARG A 117 -2.48 -48.15 200.74
N ILE A 118 -2.39 -47.12 201.59
CA ILE A 118 -1.58 -47.15 202.81
C ILE A 118 -2.37 -47.88 203.90
N THR A 119 -1.74 -48.85 204.56
CA THR A 119 -2.35 -49.74 205.57
C THR A 119 -1.78 -49.55 206.98
N THR A 120 -0.92 -48.56 207.19
CA THR A 120 -0.33 -48.24 208.50
C THR A 120 -1.36 -47.55 209.42
N PRO A 121 -1.52 -47.98 210.69
CA PRO A 121 -2.38 -47.28 211.63
C PRO A 121 -1.84 -45.88 211.93
N LEU A 122 -2.73 -44.88 211.96
CA LEU A 122 -2.37 -43.51 212.31
C LEU A 122 -1.93 -43.42 213.78
N PRO A 123 -0.90 -42.61 214.11
CA PRO A 123 -0.41 -42.44 215.47
C PRO A 123 -1.34 -41.51 216.27
N PHE A 124 -2.52 -42.01 216.65
CA PHE A 124 -3.43 -41.28 217.53
C PHE A 124 -2.76 -40.97 218.87
N SER A 125 -2.55 -39.69 219.13
CA SER A 125 -2.03 -39.21 220.41
C SER A 125 -3.03 -39.51 221.52
N LYS A 126 -2.53 -39.72 222.75
CA LYS A 126 -3.35 -39.80 223.96
C LYS A 126 -3.93 -38.44 224.38
N SER A 127 -3.56 -37.35 223.69
CA SER A 127 -4.15 -36.03 223.83
C SER A 127 -5.19 -35.78 222.74
N ILE A 128 -6.42 -35.41 223.13
CA ILE A 128 -7.53 -35.21 222.19
C ILE A 128 -7.31 -34.00 221.27
N SER A 129 -6.53 -33.02 221.72
CA SER A 129 -6.26 -31.75 221.01
C SER A 129 -5.37 -31.92 219.78
N GLU A 130 -4.40 -32.85 219.80
CA GLU A 130 -3.54 -33.10 218.64
C GLU A 130 -4.32 -33.77 217.51
N ASN A 131 -5.18 -34.73 217.84
CA ASN A 131 -5.97 -35.48 216.85
C ASN A 131 -6.94 -34.57 216.07
N LEU A 132 -7.43 -33.49 216.70
CA LEU A 132 -8.24 -32.44 216.04
C LEU A 132 -7.42 -31.58 215.08
N ALA A 133 -6.18 -31.21 215.43
CA ALA A 133 -5.32 -30.40 214.57
C ALA A 133 -4.94 -31.14 213.27
N TRP A 134 -4.65 -32.43 213.35
CA TRP A 134 -4.36 -33.27 212.18
C TRP A 134 -5.55 -33.44 211.24
N ALA A 135 -6.79 -33.43 211.75
CA ALA A 135 -7.99 -33.52 210.92
C ALA A 135 -8.21 -32.26 210.06
N SER A 136 -7.99 -31.06 210.62
CA SER A 136 -8.15 -29.78 209.91
C SER A 136 -7.22 -29.69 208.70
N ALA A 137 -5.93 -29.96 208.90
CA ALA A 137 -4.89 -29.84 207.87
C ALA A 137 -5.09 -30.79 206.67
N PHE A 138 -5.86 -31.87 206.84
CA PHE A 138 -6.22 -32.76 205.74
C PHE A 138 -7.33 -32.17 204.85
N ILE A 139 -8.32 -31.50 205.44
CA ILE A 139 -9.47 -30.91 204.73
C ILE A 139 -9.00 -29.74 203.86
N ASP A 140 -8.19 -28.83 204.41
CA ASP A 140 -7.65 -27.68 203.67
C ASP A 140 -6.87 -28.11 202.41
N ARG A 141 -6.11 -29.21 202.53
CA ARG A 141 -5.32 -29.75 201.42
C ARG A 141 -6.17 -30.47 200.36
N ALA A 142 -7.33 -31.01 200.73
CA ALA A 142 -8.28 -31.57 199.78
C ALA A 142 -8.99 -30.47 198.97
N GLY A 143 -9.27 -29.31 199.58
CA GLY A 143 -9.85 -28.15 198.91
C GLY A 143 -9.02 -27.68 197.72
N HIS A 144 -7.76 -27.32 197.95
CA HIS A 144 -6.87 -26.78 196.92
C HIS A 144 -6.70 -27.69 195.68
N LEU A 145 -6.70 -29.02 195.86
CA LEU A 145 -6.56 -29.97 194.74
C LEU A 145 -7.76 -29.96 193.77
N THR A 146 -8.90 -29.42 194.17
CA THR A 146 -10.10 -29.35 193.31
C THR A 146 -10.04 -28.16 192.35
N GLU A 147 -9.45 -27.04 192.78
CA GLU A 147 -9.44 -25.76 192.07
C GLU A 147 -8.52 -25.78 190.83
N ASP A 148 -7.39 -26.49 190.90
CA ASP A 148 -6.46 -26.65 189.77
C ASP A 148 -7.04 -27.48 188.61
N TYR A 149 -7.95 -28.44 188.90
CA TYR A 149 -8.49 -29.35 187.88
C TYR A 149 -9.43 -28.63 186.88
N GLU A 150 -10.36 -27.81 187.35
CA GLU A 150 -11.23 -26.99 186.48
C GLU A 150 -10.41 -26.08 185.54
N ARG A 151 -9.27 -25.58 186.04
CA ARG A 151 -8.42 -24.64 185.32
C ARG A 151 -7.65 -25.31 184.17
N LEU A 152 -7.42 -26.61 184.26
CA LEU A 152 -6.80 -27.42 183.20
C LEU A 152 -7.79 -27.74 182.08
N GLU A 153 -9.01 -28.18 182.44
CA GLU A 153 -10.06 -28.56 181.48
C GLU A 153 -10.46 -27.41 180.53
N LYS A 154 -10.59 -26.19 181.07
CA LYS A 154 -10.91 -24.98 180.31
C LYS A 154 -9.81 -24.61 179.30
N ARG A 155 -8.54 -24.98 179.55
CA ARG A 155 -7.43 -24.76 178.60
C ARG A 155 -7.39 -25.81 177.48
N LEU A 156 -7.82 -27.04 177.75
CA LEU A 156 -7.81 -28.12 176.75
C LEU A 156 -8.82 -27.86 175.63
N HIS A 157 -10.04 -27.46 175.98
CA HIS A 157 -11.09 -27.15 175.00
C HIS A 157 -10.68 -26.02 174.03
N ALA A 158 -10.15 -24.91 174.56
CA ALA A 158 -9.71 -23.78 173.73
C ALA A 158 -8.58 -24.15 172.74
N ALA A 159 -7.72 -25.12 173.08
CA ALA A 159 -6.69 -25.61 172.17
C ALA A 159 -7.28 -26.44 171.00
N ILE A 160 -8.29 -27.26 171.28
CA ILE A 160 -8.98 -28.08 170.28
C ILE A 160 -9.70 -27.20 169.24
N ASP A 161 -10.44 -26.19 169.70
CA ASP A 161 -11.16 -25.26 168.80
C ASP A 161 -10.19 -24.49 167.88
N THR A 162 -9.01 -24.12 168.39
CA THR A 162 -7.98 -23.42 167.59
C THR A 162 -7.47 -24.33 166.46
N ILE A 163 -7.05 -25.56 166.79
CA ILE A 163 -6.56 -26.55 165.82
C ILE A 163 -7.62 -26.90 164.76
N GLY A 164 -8.89 -26.94 165.15
CA GLY A 164 -10.02 -27.17 164.24
C GLY A 164 -10.18 -26.09 163.17
N ASN A 165 -9.96 -24.81 163.52
CA ASN A 165 -10.05 -23.70 162.58
C ASN A 165 -8.86 -23.67 161.60
N ASP A 166 -7.63 -23.84 162.09
CA ASP A 166 -6.41 -23.86 161.27
C ASP A 166 -6.48 -24.94 160.17
N ALA A 167 -7.06 -26.10 160.49
CA ALA A 167 -7.24 -27.20 159.53
C ALA A 167 -8.23 -26.86 158.39
N ILE A 168 -9.26 -26.04 158.67
CA ILE A 168 -10.22 -25.59 157.66
C ILE A 168 -9.56 -24.56 156.72
N GLU A 169 -8.81 -23.59 157.26
CA GLU A 169 -8.09 -22.60 156.46
C GLU A 169 -7.03 -23.25 155.56
N MET A 170 -6.25 -24.20 156.10
CA MET A 170 -5.30 -25.00 155.31
C MET A 170 -5.95 -25.82 154.19
N THR A 171 -7.21 -26.23 154.35
CA THR A 171 -7.97 -26.93 153.30
C THR A 171 -8.41 -25.96 152.20
N LEU A 172 -8.88 -24.76 152.56
CA LEU A 172 -9.27 -23.71 151.60
C LEU A 172 -8.08 -23.22 150.76
N LEU A 173 -6.91 -23.03 151.38
CA LEU A 173 -5.68 -22.63 150.69
C LEU A 173 -5.20 -23.68 149.67
N ARG A 174 -5.34 -24.98 149.99
CA ARG A 174 -5.02 -26.07 149.05
C ARG A 174 -5.94 -26.06 147.82
N GLN A 175 -7.22 -25.77 147.99
CA GLN A 175 -8.16 -25.64 146.88
C GLN A 175 -7.77 -24.48 145.95
N GLN A 176 -7.50 -23.30 146.51
CA GLN A 176 -7.08 -22.13 145.73
C GLN A 176 -5.78 -22.37 144.96
N LEU A 177 -4.81 -23.07 145.54
CA LEU A 177 -3.55 -23.41 144.87
C LEU A 177 -3.80 -24.31 143.64
N CYS A 178 -4.66 -25.32 143.77
CA CYS A 178 -5.05 -26.22 142.68
C CYS A 178 -5.73 -25.47 141.52
N ASP A 179 -6.68 -24.58 141.84
CA ASP A 179 -7.40 -23.77 140.85
C ASP A 179 -6.47 -22.83 140.06
N GLN A 180 -5.42 -22.29 140.71
CA GLN A 180 -4.39 -21.49 140.02
C GLN A 180 -3.48 -22.35 139.14
N SER A 181 -3.06 -23.55 139.58
CA SER A 181 -2.27 -24.46 138.74
C SER A 181 -3.00 -24.83 137.44
N HIS A 182 -4.27 -25.23 137.53
CA HIS A 182 -5.12 -25.53 136.35
C HIS A 182 -5.49 -24.30 135.49
N ARG A 183 -5.15 -23.09 135.95
CA ARG A 183 -5.23 -21.86 135.17
C ARG A 183 -3.91 -21.56 134.47
N VAL A 184 -2.76 -21.86 135.10
CA VAL A 184 -1.43 -21.76 134.49
C VAL A 184 -1.27 -22.76 133.35
N GLU A 185 -1.53 -24.06 133.57
CA GLU A 185 -1.42 -25.11 132.52
C GLU A 185 -2.23 -24.75 131.25
N ARG A 186 -3.39 -24.12 131.46
CA ARG A 186 -4.32 -23.71 130.39
C ARG A 186 -3.81 -22.51 129.59
N LEU A 187 -3.17 -21.56 130.27
CA LEU A 187 -2.51 -20.41 129.62
C LEU A 187 -1.24 -20.84 128.89
N GLU A 188 -0.43 -21.73 129.47
CA GLU A 188 0.76 -22.31 128.83
C GLU A 188 0.37 -23.06 127.54
N SER A 189 -0.70 -23.85 127.59
CA SER A 189 -1.26 -24.53 126.41
C SER A 189 -1.70 -23.54 125.32
N GLN A 190 -2.34 -22.43 125.70
CA GLN A 190 -2.76 -21.38 124.75
C GLN A 190 -1.56 -20.64 124.14
N VAL A 191 -0.55 -20.31 124.92
CA VAL A 191 0.68 -19.65 124.44
C VAL A 191 1.47 -20.57 123.50
N SER A 192 1.53 -21.88 123.79
CA SER A 192 2.16 -22.85 122.89
C SER A 192 1.45 -22.93 121.54
N GLY A 193 0.11 -22.97 121.53
CA GLY A 193 -0.68 -22.95 120.28
C GLY A 193 -0.48 -21.67 119.47
N GLN A 194 -0.45 -20.51 120.12
CA GLN A 194 -0.18 -19.23 119.45
C GLN A 194 1.23 -19.14 118.87
N ALA A 195 2.23 -19.74 119.51
CA ALA A 195 3.59 -19.81 118.96
C ALA A 195 3.68 -20.69 117.71
N GLU A 196 2.95 -21.82 117.68
CA GLU A 196 2.86 -22.70 116.50
C GLU A 196 2.12 -22.00 115.33
N GLU A 197 1.00 -21.32 115.61
CA GLU A 197 0.26 -20.51 114.63
C GLU A 197 1.13 -19.39 114.04
N GLN A 198 1.90 -18.67 114.87
CA GLN A 198 2.83 -17.65 114.41
C GLN A 198 3.91 -18.25 113.49
N GLN A 199 4.51 -19.37 113.88
CA GLN A 199 5.55 -20.02 113.08
C GLN A 199 5.02 -20.48 111.71
N GLU A 200 3.80 -21.01 111.64
CA GLU A 200 3.20 -21.40 110.36
C GLU A 200 2.90 -20.18 109.48
N LEU A 201 2.39 -19.09 110.08
CA LEU A 201 2.11 -17.85 109.37
C LEU A 201 3.39 -17.21 108.81
N GLU A 202 4.49 -17.19 109.58
CA GLU A 202 5.79 -16.71 109.14
C GLU A 202 6.34 -17.55 107.96
N GLN A 203 6.22 -18.88 108.02
CA GLN A 203 6.64 -19.75 106.91
C GLN A 203 5.77 -19.55 105.66
N ARG A 204 4.45 -19.36 105.80
CA ARG A 204 3.55 -19.00 104.69
C ARG A 204 3.91 -17.64 104.08
N LEU A 205 4.29 -16.67 104.89
CA LEU A 205 4.76 -15.35 104.44
C LEU A 205 6.15 -15.41 103.75
N ALA A 206 7.05 -16.29 104.18
CA ALA A 206 8.31 -16.55 103.49
C ALA A 206 8.08 -17.17 102.11
N ASN A 207 7.31 -18.27 102.05
CA ASN A 207 7.01 -18.99 100.82
C ASN A 207 6.34 -18.10 99.75
N THR A 208 5.41 -17.23 100.17
CA THR A 208 4.72 -16.29 99.26
C THR A 208 5.62 -15.15 98.77
N ARG A 209 6.54 -14.64 99.59
CA ARG A 209 7.58 -13.68 99.17
C ARG A 209 8.54 -14.29 98.15
N ASP A 210 9.00 -15.52 98.37
CA ASP A 210 9.89 -16.21 97.42
C ASP A 210 9.20 -16.50 96.07
N ALA A 211 7.91 -16.87 96.10
CA ALA A 211 7.11 -17.01 94.89
C ALA A 211 6.97 -15.67 94.13
N ALA A 212 6.68 -14.57 94.85
CA ALA A 212 6.52 -13.24 94.27
C ALA A 212 7.82 -12.71 93.63
N THR A 213 8.96 -12.80 94.33
CA THR A 213 10.24 -12.37 93.72
C THR A 213 10.63 -13.24 92.52
N LYS A 214 10.19 -14.51 92.46
CA LYS A 214 10.45 -15.40 91.32
C LYS A 214 9.62 -14.99 90.10
N THR A 215 8.34 -14.64 90.27
CA THR A 215 7.50 -14.13 89.16
C THR A 215 7.94 -12.74 88.71
N GLU A 216 8.34 -11.86 89.63
CA GLU A 216 8.95 -10.56 89.32
C GLU A 216 10.20 -10.71 88.43
N ARG A 217 11.10 -11.65 88.77
CA ARG A 217 12.30 -11.95 87.97
C ARG A 217 11.97 -12.48 86.57
N ASP A 218 11.00 -13.38 86.47
CA ASP A 218 10.51 -13.92 85.18
C ASP A 218 9.90 -12.81 84.30
N LEU A 219 8.96 -12.02 84.84
CA LEU A 219 8.34 -10.89 84.15
C LEU A 219 9.39 -9.85 83.72
N THR A 220 10.35 -9.52 84.58
CA THR A 220 11.48 -8.63 84.24
C THR A 220 12.29 -9.16 83.06
N SER A 221 12.53 -10.48 83.00
CA SER A 221 13.25 -11.10 81.89
C SER A 221 12.47 -11.06 80.57
N LYS A 222 11.15 -11.29 80.64
CA LYS A 222 10.22 -11.23 79.49
C LYS A 222 10.10 -9.81 78.94
N LEU A 223 9.97 -8.82 79.82
CA LEU A 223 9.94 -7.39 79.46
C LEU A 223 11.21 -7.00 78.70
N ARG A 224 12.40 -7.35 79.22
CA ARG A 224 13.70 -7.12 78.55
C ARG A 224 13.86 -7.86 77.22
N ASN A 225 13.11 -8.94 76.98
CA ASN A 225 13.09 -9.62 75.68
C ASN A 225 12.21 -8.87 74.68
N ILE A 226 11.02 -8.42 75.12
CA ILE A 226 10.08 -7.63 74.31
C ILE A 226 10.69 -6.27 73.93
N GLU A 227 11.37 -5.58 74.84
CA GLU A 227 12.08 -4.33 74.55
C GLU A 227 13.14 -4.49 73.46
N ARG A 228 13.94 -5.57 73.52
CA ARG A 228 14.96 -5.87 72.50
C ARG A 228 14.33 -6.20 71.14
N ALA A 229 13.24 -6.97 71.11
CA ALA A 229 12.50 -7.23 69.88
C ALA A 229 11.91 -5.95 69.27
N LEU A 230 11.37 -5.04 70.11
CA LEU A 230 10.84 -3.75 69.67
C LEU A 230 11.94 -2.83 69.11
N GLN A 231 13.13 -2.79 69.74
CA GLN A 231 14.28 -2.05 69.22
C GLN A 231 14.77 -2.63 67.88
N GLN A 232 14.84 -3.95 67.74
CA GLN A 232 15.20 -4.62 66.49
C GLN A 232 14.19 -4.33 65.37
N SER A 233 12.89 -4.32 65.69
CA SER A 233 11.81 -3.98 64.76
C SER A 233 11.92 -2.54 64.26
N LYS A 234 12.05 -1.55 65.15
CA LYS A 234 12.27 -0.14 64.78
C LYS A 234 13.53 0.07 63.95
N ALA A 235 14.60 -0.66 64.24
CA ALA A 235 15.82 -0.63 63.43
C ALA A 235 15.64 -1.27 62.04
N ALA A 236 14.74 -2.26 61.90
CA ALA A 236 14.38 -2.84 60.60
C ALA A 236 13.48 -1.88 59.79
N GLU A 237 12.49 -1.26 60.43
CA GLU A 237 11.63 -0.22 59.87
C GLU A 237 12.45 0.93 59.27
N GLY A 238 13.41 1.49 60.03
CA GLY A 238 14.31 2.54 59.55
C GLY A 238 15.19 2.09 58.36
N ARG A 239 15.66 0.83 58.33
CA ARG A 239 16.39 0.30 57.18
C ARG A 239 15.51 0.10 55.95
N LEU A 240 14.24 -0.30 56.14
CA LEU A 240 13.27 -0.45 55.04
C LEU A 240 12.87 0.90 54.47
N LYS A 241 12.62 1.91 55.34
CA LYS A 241 12.36 3.28 54.89
C LYS A 241 13.53 3.84 54.08
N ASN A 242 14.76 3.79 54.61
CA ASN A 242 15.93 4.29 53.89
C ASN A 242 16.17 3.55 52.55
N LYS A 243 15.77 2.28 52.43
CA LYS A 243 15.77 1.56 51.15
C LYS A 243 14.69 2.08 50.20
N LEU A 244 13.47 2.26 50.68
CA LEU A 244 12.33 2.76 49.89
C LEU A 244 12.59 4.18 49.37
N ASP A 245 13.04 5.09 50.25
CA ASP A 245 13.40 6.46 49.91
C ASP A 245 14.51 6.48 48.84
N LYS A 246 15.48 5.55 48.92
CA LYS A 246 16.55 5.39 47.91
C LYS A 246 16.03 4.81 46.59
N THR A 247 15.19 3.77 46.61
CA THR A 247 14.66 3.19 45.36
C THR A 247 13.75 4.16 44.62
N LEU A 248 12.95 4.95 45.34
CA LEU A 248 12.11 6.00 44.74
C LEU A 248 12.95 7.10 44.07
N LEU A 249 14.09 7.47 44.67
CA LEU A 249 15.04 8.39 44.03
C LEU A 249 15.69 7.77 42.79
N GLU A 250 16.17 6.53 42.87
CA GLU A 250 16.76 5.80 41.74
C GLU A 250 15.75 5.52 40.61
N GLU A 251 14.44 5.49 40.89
CA GLU A 251 13.37 5.42 39.90
C GLU A 251 13.08 6.81 39.30
N HIS A 252 13.02 7.87 40.11
CA HIS A 252 12.86 9.25 39.64
C HIS A 252 14.01 9.67 38.70
N GLU A 253 15.26 9.40 39.10
CA GLU A 253 16.46 9.64 38.28
C GLU A 253 16.52 8.76 37.02
N ARG A 254 15.72 7.69 36.92
CA ARG A 254 15.52 6.90 35.69
C ARG A 254 14.49 7.58 34.79
N TRP A 255 13.31 7.90 35.32
CA TRP A 255 12.25 8.61 34.59
C TRP A 255 12.71 9.95 34.00
N GLU A 256 13.55 10.72 34.69
CA GLU A 256 14.09 11.97 34.14
C GLU A 256 15.02 11.72 32.95
N ARG A 257 15.92 10.73 33.02
CA ARG A 257 16.81 10.38 31.90
C ARG A 257 16.08 9.73 30.72
N GLU A 258 15.00 8.99 30.98
CA GLU A 258 14.12 8.42 29.96
C GLU A 258 13.38 9.55 29.23
N ALA A 259 12.79 10.51 29.97
CA ALA A 259 12.17 11.70 29.38
C ALA A 259 13.15 12.65 28.65
N GLU A 260 14.41 12.72 29.08
CA GLU A 260 15.46 13.41 28.31
C GLU A 260 15.83 12.68 27.01
N HIS A 261 15.84 11.34 27.03
CA HIS A 261 16.08 10.52 25.83
C HIS A 261 14.93 10.64 24.84
N ASP A 262 13.69 10.45 25.28
CA ASP A 262 12.47 10.62 24.47
C ASP A 262 12.45 11.99 23.78
N LYS A 263 12.82 13.06 24.52
CA LYS A 263 12.90 14.41 23.99
C LYS A 263 14.02 14.59 22.96
N ALA A 264 15.16 13.91 23.13
CA ALA A 264 16.24 13.92 22.15
C ALA A 264 15.86 13.15 20.87
N ASP A 265 15.21 12.00 21.02
CA ASP A 265 14.68 11.21 19.90
C ASP A 265 13.61 11.97 19.13
N HIS A 266 12.66 12.62 19.83
CA HIS A 266 11.67 13.50 19.19
C HIS A 266 12.31 14.66 18.43
N ALA A 267 13.31 15.35 19.01
CA ALA A 267 14.02 16.42 18.32
C ALA A 267 14.81 15.93 17.09
N SER A 268 15.36 14.70 17.15
CA SER A 268 16.01 14.04 16.01
C SER A 268 15.01 13.64 14.92
N LEU A 269 13.81 13.20 15.32
CA LEU A 269 12.71 12.85 14.42
C LEU A 269 12.16 14.08 13.69
N ASP A 270 11.93 15.18 14.40
CA ASP A 270 11.49 16.46 13.83
C ASP A 270 12.52 16.98 12.81
N ALA A 271 13.81 16.97 13.17
CA ALA A 271 14.89 17.36 12.26
C ALA A 271 15.00 16.45 11.02
N ALA A 272 14.67 15.16 11.15
CA ALA A 272 14.61 14.23 10.02
C ALA A 272 13.38 14.49 9.12
N TYR A 273 12.24 14.91 9.68
CA TYR A 273 11.07 15.35 8.91
C TYR A 273 11.33 16.65 8.15
N ASP A 274 11.93 17.66 8.79
CA ASP A 274 12.33 18.92 8.13
C ASP A 274 13.30 18.66 6.96
N ALA A 275 14.29 17.78 7.15
CA ALA A 275 15.23 17.37 6.11
C ALA A 275 14.55 16.60 4.96
N LEU A 276 13.57 15.74 5.27
CA LEU A 276 12.77 15.03 4.27
C LEU A 276 11.90 16.01 3.46
N GLU A 277 11.27 16.99 4.11
CA GLU A 277 10.44 18.00 3.44
C GLU A 277 11.30 18.93 2.57
N ALA A 278 12.51 19.29 3.00
CA ALA A 278 13.49 19.99 2.17
C ALA A 278 13.87 19.16 0.91
N ALA A 279 14.22 17.88 1.09
CA ALA A 279 14.55 17.00 -0.04
C ALA A 279 13.36 16.78 -1.01
N GLN A 280 12.12 16.84 -0.53
CA GLN A 280 10.92 16.81 -1.38
C GLN A 280 10.76 18.10 -2.20
N ARG A 281 11.07 19.27 -1.63
CA ARG A 281 11.09 20.55 -2.37
C ARG A 281 12.17 20.55 -3.45
N ASP A 282 13.38 20.10 -3.12
CA ASP A 282 14.50 20.01 -4.07
C ASP A 282 14.17 19.04 -5.22
N LYS A 283 13.57 17.88 -4.91
CA LYS A 283 13.07 16.95 -5.92
C LYS A 283 12.03 17.60 -6.85
N ALA A 284 11.10 18.39 -6.31
CA ALA A 284 10.08 19.08 -7.11
C ALA A 284 10.70 20.17 -8.01
N ALA A 285 11.71 20.89 -7.53
CA ALA A 285 12.47 21.85 -8.34
C ALA A 285 13.22 21.16 -9.50
N LEU A 286 13.92 20.06 -9.21
CA LEU A 286 14.63 19.26 -10.22
C LEU A 286 13.69 18.61 -11.25
N GLN A 287 12.48 18.19 -10.83
CA GLN A 287 11.47 17.70 -11.77
C GLN A 287 11.01 18.81 -12.71
N SER A 288 10.74 20.02 -12.19
CA SER A 288 10.38 21.17 -13.01
C SER A 288 11.50 21.54 -14.01
N GLU A 289 12.77 21.51 -13.59
CA GLU A 289 13.90 21.74 -14.50
C GLU A 289 13.99 20.65 -15.58
N LEU A 290 13.81 19.38 -15.22
CA LEU A 290 13.77 18.26 -16.16
C LEU A 290 12.63 18.40 -17.18
N ASP A 291 11.42 18.72 -16.73
CA ASP A 291 10.24 18.89 -17.58
C ASP A 291 10.45 20.04 -18.59
N ASN A 292 11.04 21.16 -18.14
CA ASN A 292 11.43 22.27 -19.03
C ASN A 292 12.48 21.84 -20.06
N LYS A 293 13.50 21.05 -19.65
CA LYS A 293 14.51 20.52 -20.59
C LYS A 293 13.96 19.47 -21.56
N SER A 294 12.96 18.68 -21.16
CA SER A 294 12.22 17.81 -22.08
C SER A 294 11.41 18.60 -23.11
N GLN A 295 10.83 19.75 -22.73
CA GLN A 295 10.15 20.65 -23.67
C GLN A 295 11.15 21.31 -24.65
N GLU A 296 12.29 21.83 -24.19
CA GLU A 296 13.37 22.34 -25.04
C GLU A 296 13.88 21.28 -26.04
N LEU A 297 14.07 20.04 -25.59
CA LEU A 297 14.49 18.92 -26.43
C LEU A 297 13.42 18.55 -27.48
N THR A 298 12.14 18.63 -27.12
CA THR A 298 11.03 18.34 -28.04
C THR A 298 10.90 19.42 -29.12
N ALA A 299 11.04 20.70 -28.73
CA ALA A 299 11.06 21.82 -29.68
C ALA A 299 12.23 21.69 -30.68
N THR A 300 13.45 21.40 -30.19
CA THR A 300 14.62 21.23 -31.05
C THR A 300 14.58 19.95 -31.91
N LYS A 301 13.95 18.85 -31.45
CA LYS A 301 13.62 17.68 -32.30
C LYS A 301 12.70 18.09 -33.46
N HIS A 302 11.69 18.92 -33.19
CA HIS A 302 10.76 19.40 -34.21
C HIS A 302 11.43 20.36 -35.22
N GLU A 303 12.19 21.36 -34.75
CA GLU A 303 12.97 22.26 -35.63
C GLU A 303 13.93 21.49 -36.54
N LEU A 304 14.58 20.44 -36.02
CA LEU A 304 15.44 19.56 -36.82
C LEU A 304 14.66 18.78 -37.89
N SER A 305 13.45 18.29 -37.58
CA SER A 305 12.58 17.62 -38.56
C SER A 305 12.18 18.57 -39.69
N VAL A 306 11.74 19.78 -39.36
CA VAL A 306 11.38 20.81 -40.34
C VAL A 306 12.59 21.20 -41.22
N ALA A 307 13.79 21.29 -40.62
CA ALA A 307 15.01 21.53 -41.38
C ALA A 307 15.37 20.35 -42.33
N GLN A 308 15.16 19.11 -41.90
CA GLN A 308 15.37 17.92 -42.73
C GLN A 308 14.38 17.85 -43.91
N GLU A 309 13.10 18.15 -43.69
CA GLU A 309 12.09 18.25 -44.74
C GLU A 309 12.41 19.37 -45.74
N ALA A 310 12.82 20.54 -45.25
CA ALA A 310 13.25 21.65 -46.10
C ALA A 310 14.48 21.30 -46.95
N ILE A 311 15.45 20.57 -46.39
CA ILE A 311 16.61 20.05 -47.14
C ILE A 311 16.18 19.01 -48.18
N GLY A 312 15.25 18.12 -47.85
CA GLY A 312 14.70 17.13 -48.78
C GLY A 312 13.98 17.78 -49.98
N SER A 313 13.14 18.77 -49.71
CA SER A 313 12.45 19.58 -50.72
C SER A 313 13.42 20.39 -51.60
N CYS A 314 14.43 21.02 -50.98
CA CYS A 314 15.49 21.72 -51.69
C CYS A 314 16.27 20.79 -52.62
N LYS A 315 16.63 19.58 -52.15
CA LYS A 315 17.30 18.57 -52.96
C LYS A 315 16.44 18.14 -54.15
N ALA A 316 15.15 17.84 -53.94
CA ALA A 316 14.26 17.43 -55.03
C ALA A 316 14.14 18.50 -56.13
N ASN A 317 14.10 19.79 -55.75
CA ASN A 317 14.15 20.91 -56.69
C ASN A 317 15.50 20.98 -57.44
N CYS A 318 16.63 20.79 -56.75
CA CYS A 318 17.94 20.71 -57.41
C CYS A 318 18.03 19.54 -58.41
N ASP A 319 17.51 18.37 -58.05
CA ASP A 319 17.47 17.18 -58.93
C ASP A 319 16.57 17.45 -60.16
N GLU A 320 15.41 18.10 -59.98
CA GLU A 320 14.53 18.57 -61.08
C GLU A 320 15.25 19.57 -62.00
N LYS A 321 16.01 20.53 -61.44
CA LYS A 321 16.76 21.51 -62.24
C LYS A 321 17.93 20.89 -62.98
N SER A 322 18.57 19.86 -62.43
CA SER A 322 19.57 19.07 -63.18
C SER A 322 18.92 18.41 -64.40
N ALA A 323 17.79 17.71 -64.21
CA ALA A 323 17.08 17.06 -65.32
C ALA A 323 16.59 18.06 -66.40
N GLN A 324 16.20 19.27 -66.01
CA GLN A 324 15.88 20.37 -66.95
C GLN A 324 17.11 20.85 -67.72
N ILE A 325 18.27 21.00 -67.06
CA ILE A 325 19.54 21.35 -67.71
C ILE A 325 19.98 20.26 -68.69
N ASP A 326 19.89 18.98 -68.32
CA ASP A 326 20.22 17.85 -69.21
C ASP A 326 19.30 17.82 -70.44
N THR A 327 18.01 18.05 -70.25
CA THR A 327 17.01 18.13 -71.34
C THR A 327 17.32 19.29 -72.29
N LEU A 328 17.58 20.49 -71.77
CA LEU A 328 17.97 21.66 -72.57
C LEU A 328 19.29 21.44 -73.31
N THR A 329 20.25 20.73 -72.69
CA THR A 329 21.53 20.39 -73.31
C THR A 329 21.34 19.43 -74.50
N GLN A 330 20.46 18.43 -74.38
CA GLN A 330 20.11 17.54 -75.50
C GLN A 330 19.37 18.28 -76.63
N GLN A 331 18.46 19.21 -76.29
CA GLN A 331 17.79 20.05 -77.28
C GLN A 331 18.79 20.96 -78.03
N LEU A 332 19.73 21.59 -77.33
CA LEU A 332 20.78 22.40 -77.93
C LEU A 332 21.72 21.58 -78.83
N ALA A 333 22.11 20.38 -78.40
CA ALA A 333 22.90 19.47 -79.22
C ALA A 333 22.17 19.05 -80.51
N THR A 334 20.84 18.86 -80.43
CA THR A 334 19.99 18.54 -81.58
C THR A 334 19.87 19.73 -82.54
N ALA A 335 19.63 20.95 -82.02
CA ALA A 335 19.58 22.17 -82.81
C ALA A 335 20.93 22.47 -83.51
N ASN A 336 22.05 22.18 -82.87
CA ASN A 336 23.37 22.32 -83.48
C ASN A 336 23.60 21.31 -84.63
N ARG A 337 23.08 20.08 -84.53
CA ARG A 337 23.08 19.12 -85.66
C ARG A 337 22.25 19.64 -86.83
N THR A 338 20.99 20.01 -86.60
CA THR A 338 20.12 20.46 -87.71
C THR A 338 20.63 21.74 -88.35
N ASN A 339 21.21 22.67 -87.58
CA ASN A 339 21.87 23.86 -88.14
C ASN A 339 23.12 23.52 -88.99
N THR A 340 23.86 22.47 -88.62
CA THR A 340 24.99 21.96 -89.42
C THR A 340 24.51 21.32 -90.73
N GLU A 341 23.44 20.52 -90.67
CA GLU A 341 22.79 19.87 -91.82
C GLU A 341 22.19 20.90 -92.79
N LEU A 342 21.55 21.95 -92.26
CA LEU A 342 21.06 23.09 -93.03
C LEU A 342 22.21 23.87 -93.67
N SER A 343 23.31 24.12 -92.95
CA SER A 343 24.49 24.80 -93.49
C SER A 343 25.15 24.01 -94.63
N ALA A 344 25.22 22.68 -94.52
CA ALA A 344 25.68 21.80 -95.60
C ALA A 344 24.72 21.81 -96.80
N SER A 345 23.40 21.80 -96.55
CA SER A 345 22.36 21.86 -97.58
C SER A 345 22.36 23.19 -98.35
N ILE A 346 22.54 24.31 -97.64
CA ILE A 346 22.74 25.64 -98.22
C ILE A 346 23.99 25.64 -99.09
N SER A 347 25.13 25.13 -98.57
CA SER A 347 26.40 25.07 -99.31
C SER A 347 26.28 24.27 -100.61
N SER A 348 25.57 23.13 -100.58
CA SER A 348 25.26 22.33 -101.77
C SER A 348 24.37 23.09 -102.76
N THR A 349 23.34 23.77 -102.27
CA THR A 349 22.42 24.56 -103.10
C THR A 349 23.13 25.77 -103.74
N THR A 350 24.03 26.43 -103.02
CA THR A 350 24.89 27.50 -103.56
C THR A 350 25.83 27.00 -104.65
N ALA A 351 26.42 25.80 -104.48
CA ALA A 351 27.25 25.19 -105.51
C ALA A 351 26.44 24.81 -106.77
N GLN A 352 25.23 24.26 -106.60
CA GLN A 352 24.32 23.98 -107.72
C GLN A 352 23.88 25.26 -108.45
N LEU A 353 23.59 26.33 -107.70
CA LEU A 353 23.24 27.63 -108.28
C LEU A 353 24.42 28.23 -109.06
N ALA A 354 25.64 28.17 -108.53
CA ALA A 354 26.84 28.61 -109.24
C ALA A 354 27.07 27.83 -110.54
N ALA A 355 26.90 26.51 -110.53
CA ALA A 355 26.97 25.69 -111.73
C ALA A 355 25.90 26.07 -112.76
N LYS A 356 24.66 26.34 -112.33
CA LYS A 356 23.59 26.79 -113.23
C LYS A 356 23.81 28.21 -113.77
N THR A 357 24.43 29.10 -112.99
CA THR A 357 24.86 30.43 -113.49
C THR A 357 25.94 30.30 -114.56
N GLN A 358 26.90 29.37 -114.40
CA GLN A 358 27.90 29.10 -115.42
C GLN A 358 27.26 28.54 -116.70
N GLU A 359 26.36 27.55 -116.58
CA GLU A 359 25.62 26.99 -117.72
C GLU A 359 24.81 28.05 -118.49
N ILE A 360 24.19 29.01 -117.78
CA ILE A 360 23.52 30.17 -118.40
C ILE A 360 24.53 31.09 -119.11
N THR A 361 25.72 31.29 -118.55
CA THR A 361 26.80 32.08 -119.18
C THR A 361 27.28 31.42 -120.47
N ASP A 362 27.57 30.11 -120.44
CA ASP A 362 28.04 29.32 -121.58
C ASP A 362 26.99 29.29 -122.70
N LEU A 363 25.70 29.16 -122.34
CA LEU A 363 24.58 29.25 -123.28
C LEU A 363 24.41 30.66 -123.85
N THR A 364 24.64 31.71 -123.06
CA THR A 364 24.57 33.11 -123.52
C THR A 364 25.70 33.43 -124.50
N GLU A 365 26.91 32.94 -124.25
CA GLU A 365 28.01 33.07 -125.22
C GLU A 365 27.71 32.30 -126.51
N SER A 366 27.24 31.05 -126.38
CA SER A 366 26.83 30.23 -127.54
C SER A 366 25.74 30.91 -128.38
N LEU A 367 24.73 31.53 -127.73
CA LEU A 367 23.69 32.32 -128.40
C LEU A 367 24.27 33.54 -129.12
N SER A 368 25.23 34.24 -128.50
CA SER A 368 25.94 35.36 -129.11
C SER A 368 26.72 34.95 -130.36
N GLN A 369 27.44 33.82 -130.29
CA GLN A 369 28.17 33.24 -131.44
C GLN A 369 27.22 32.90 -132.59
N VAL A 370 26.08 32.24 -132.32
CA VAL A 370 25.06 31.92 -133.33
C VAL A 370 24.40 33.19 -133.91
N ASN A 371 24.13 34.21 -133.08
CA ASN A 371 23.57 35.48 -133.55
C ASN A 371 24.55 36.26 -134.46
N ASN A 372 25.85 36.18 -134.18
CA ASN A 372 26.89 36.73 -135.04
C ASN A 372 26.95 35.97 -136.39
N GLN A 373 26.92 34.63 -136.36
CA GLN A 373 26.84 33.81 -137.59
C GLN A 373 25.59 34.13 -138.43
N LEU A 374 24.43 34.29 -137.80
CA LEU A 374 23.19 34.71 -138.45
C LEU A 374 23.30 36.12 -139.06
N THR A 375 23.98 37.04 -138.38
CA THR A 375 24.23 38.39 -138.88
C THR A 375 25.11 38.36 -140.13
N THR A 376 26.19 37.57 -140.13
CA THR A 376 27.04 37.36 -141.32
C THR A 376 26.26 36.68 -142.45
N ALA A 377 25.46 35.66 -142.17
CA ALA A 377 24.64 35.00 -143.19
C ALA A 377 23.63 35.98 -143.84
N ASN A 378 23.00 36.85 -143.05
CA ASN A 378 22.10 37.89 -143.56
C ASN A 378 22.83 38.95 -144.42
N GLN A 379 24.08 39.28 -144.08
CA GLN A 379 24.93 40.13 -144.93
C GLN A 379 25.21 39.45 -146.28
N THR A 380 25.64 38.18 -146.28
CA THR A 380 25.87 37.41 -147.52
C THR A 380 24.60 37.24 -148.35
N ILE A 381 23.42 37.05 -147.74
CA ILE A 381 22.13 37.03 -148.45
C ILE A 381 21.85 38.39 -149.11
N THR A 382 22.20 39.50 -148.45
CA THR A 382 22.03 40.85 -148.99
C THR A 382 22.98 41.12 -150.18
N GLU A 383 24.22 40.63 -150.10
CA GLU A 383 25.20 40.67 -151.21
C GLU A 383 24.78 39.78 -152.39
N GLN A 384 24.19 38.62 -152.11
CA GLN A 384 23.61 37.76 -153.15
C GLN A 384 22.39 38.41 -153.81
N ALA A 385 21.53 39.09 -153.04
CA ALA A 385 20.37 39.80 -153.58
C ALA A 385 20.77 40.98 -154.50
N SER A 386 21.79 41.77 -154.14
CA SER A 386 22.29 42.84 -155.03
C SER A 386 23.00 42.28 -156.28
N THR A 387 23.65 41.12 -156.15
CA THR A 387 24.22 40.38 -157.29
C THR A 387 23.12 39.88 -158.24
N ILE A 388 22.03 39.31 -157.70
CA ILE A 388 20.86 38.89 -158.48
C ILE A 388 20.22 40.08 -159.21
N ALA A 389 19.94 41.18 -158.52
CA ALA A 389 19.38 42.39 -159.15
C ALA A 389 20.28 42.94 -160.29
N THR A 390 21.60 42.79 -160.16
CA THR A 390 22.57 43.15 -161.22
C THR A 390 22.49 42.19 -162.41
N LEU A 391 22.33 40.89 -162.17
CA LEU A 391 22.12 39.89 -163.22
C LEU A 391 20.77 40.06 -163.92
N GLU A 392 19.71 40.42 -163.20
CA GLU A 392 18.39 40.74 -163.77
C GLU A 392 18.45 41.98 -164.67
N ALA A 393 19.15 43.03 -164.26
CA ALA A 393 19.36 44.23 -165.08
C ALA A 393 20.18 43.96 -166.35
N ASN A 394 21.17 43.06 -166.28
CA ASN A 394 21.89 42.58 -167.47
C ASN A 394 20.96 41.74 -168.38
N LEU A 395 20.04 40.96 -167.81
CA LEU A 395 19.09 40.14 -168.56
C LEU A 395 18.10 40.99 -169.35
N THR A 396 17.59 42.10 -168.80
CA THR A 396 16.74 43.05 -169.56
C THR A 396 17.48 43.71 -170.71
N GLY A 397 18.75 44.10 -170.53
CA GLY A 397 19.57 44.61 -171.65
C GLY A 397 19.71 43.61 -172.81
N VAL A 398 19.88 42.32 -172.51
CA VAL A 398 19.92 41.25 -173.52
C VAL A 398 18.53 41.02 -174.18
N GLN A 399 17.43 41.24 -173.44
CA GLN A 399 16.08 41.19 -174.01
C GLN A 399 15.81 42.38 -174.97
N GLU A 400 16.30 43.58 -174.65
CA GLU A 400 16.21 44.74 -175.57
C GLU A 400 17.01 44.50 -176.87
N GLU A 401 18.21 43.92 -176.78
CA GLU A 401 18.97 43.50 -177.99
C GLU A 401 18.21 42.47 -178.83
N ARG A 402 17.58 41.47 -178.19
CA ARG A 402 16.76 40.45 -178.86
C ARG A 402 15.61 41.10 -179.62
N ASP A 403 14.92 42.05 -179.00
CA ASP A 403 13.71 42.65 -179.59
C ASP A 403 14.04 43.65 -180.71
N GLN A 404 15.19 44.32 -180.64
CA GLN A 404 15.75 45.06 -181.78
C GLN A 404 16.08 44.12 -182.97
N LYS A 405 16.67 42.95 -182.71
CA LYS A 405 16.98 41.94 -183.74
C LYS A 405 15.70 41.33 -184.35
N LEU A 406 14.67 41.06 -183.54
CA LEU A 406 13.36 40.60 -184.02
C LEU A 406 12.67 41.62 -184.94
N LYS A 407 12.77 42.92 -184.62
CA LYS A 407 12.22 43.99 -185.47
C LYS A 407 12.89 44.03 -186.86
N LEU A 408 14.23 44.00 -186.90
CA LEU A 408 15.01 43.90 -188.14
C LEU A 408 14.65 42.66 -188.98
N LEU A 409 14.30 41.55 -188.33
CA LEU A 409 13.89 40.32 -189.00
C LEU A 409 12.48 40.44 -189.61
N GLY A 410 11.56 41.16 -188.94
CA GLY A 410 10.23 41.48 -189.46
C GLY A 410 10.25 42.39 -190.70
N ASP A 411 11.11 43.42 -190.71
CA ASP A 411 11.27 44.32 -191.86
C ASP A 411 11.75 43.56 -193.12
N LEU A 412 12.66 42.60 -192.95
CA LEU A 412 13.13 41.69 -194.01
C LEU A 412 12.03 40.74 -194.49
N GLN A 413 11.17 40.28 -193.58
CA GLN A 413 10.06 39.38 -193.88
C GLN A 413 8.94 40.08 -194.69
N GLN A 414 8.66 41.36 -194.43
CA GLN A 414 7.74 42.16 -195.26
C GLN A 414 8.22 42.31 -196.71
N SER A 415 9.53 42.57 -196.91
CA SER A 415 10.12 42.64 -198.25
C SER A 415 9.93 41.35 -199.05
N THR A 416 10.00 40.21 -198.37
CA THR A 416 9.85 38.87 -198.97
C THR A 416 8.39 38.54 -199.34
N GLN A 417 7.41 39.00 -198.55
CA GLN A 417 5.98 38.78 -198.86
C GLN A 417 5.51 39.51 -200.13
N ALA A 418 6.11 40.65 -200.47
CA ALA A 418 5.69 41.46 -201.61
C ALA A 418 5.89 40.77 -202.97
N THR A 419 6.97 40.00 -203.14
CA THR A 419 7.26 39.24 -204.37
C THR A 419 6.48 37.92 -204.44
N GLN A 420 6.18 37.30 -203.30
CA GLN A 420 5.52 36.00 -203.25
C GLN A 420 4.02 36.08 -203.58
N LYS A 421 3.37 37.23 -203.32
CA LYS A 421 1.94 37.45 -203.62
C LYS A 421 1.61 37.48 -205.13
N ALA A 422 2.57 37.81 -205.99
CA ALA A 422 2.34 37.90 -207.44
C ALA A 422 2.29 36.54 -208.18
N LEU A 423 2.52 35.43 -207.46
CA LEU A 423 2.59 34.07 -208.04
C LEU A 423 1.52 33.11 -207.50
N GLN A 424 0.87 33.41 -206.36
CA GLN A 424 -0.06 32.47 -205.72
C GLN A 424 -1.52 32.62 -206.17
N ASP A 425 -1.94 33.80 -206.65
CA ASP A 425 -3.30 34.08 -207.16
C ASP A 425 -3.63 33.36 -208.51
N LYS A 426 -2.90 32.28 -208.81
CA LYS A 426 -3.08 31.40 -209.99
C LYS A 426 -2.88 29.91 -209.64
N ILE A 427 -2.85 29.58 -208.35
CA ILE A 427 -2.97 28.23 -207.80
C ILE A 427 -3.93 28.32 -206.60
N ASP A 428 -5.19 28.57 -206.93
CA ASP A 428 -6.34 27.69 -206.66
C ASP A 428 -6.42 27.01 -205.27
N GLU A 429 -7.50 27.33 -204.54
CA GLU A 429 -8.54 26.36 -204.13
C GLU A 429 -8.09 25.09 -203.31
N LEU A 430 -8.14 25.12 -201.94
CA LEU A 430 -8.59 24.02 -200.98
C LEU A 430 -8.04 24.04 -199.46
N SER A 431 -8.92 24.31 -198.45
CA SER A 431 -9.16 23.66 -197.09
C SER A 431 -8.22 23.68 -195.79
N SER A 432 -8.74 23.32 -194.55
CA SER A 432 -8.13 23.28 -193.13
C SER A 432 -9.00 22.45 -192.05
N HIS A 433 -8.91 22.28 -190.67
CA HIS A 433 -8.10 22.64 -189.40
C HIS A 433 -8.42 21.79 -188.06
N ASP A 434 -7.58 21.86 -186.97
CA ASP A 434 -7.70 21.77 -185.43
C ASP A 434 -8.44 20.60 -184.60
N LEU A 435 -8.58 20.41 -183.22
CA LEU A 435 -8.37 21.11 -181.88
C LEU A 435 -8.54 20.24 -180.51
N GLU A 436 -7.95 20.60 -179.32
CA GLU A 436 -8.25 20.38 -177.79
C GLU A 436 -8.48 18.98 -177.03
N ASP A 437 -8.86 18.82 -175.70
CA ASP A 437 -8.17 18.98 -174.33
C ASP A 437 -8.93 18.27 -173.05
N HIS A 438 -8.49 18.42 -171.74
CA HIS A 438 -9.15 18.24 -170.35
C HIS A 438 -9.12 16.90 -169.49
N GLN A 439 -9.32 16.73 -168.11
CA GLN A 439 -9.23 17.55 -166.82
C GLN A 439 -8.94 16.83 -165.39
N ARG A 440 -9.83 16.72 -164.33
CA ARG A 440 -9.56 16.49 -162.82
C ARG A 440 -10.72 15.86 -161.88
N LEU A 441 -10.61 15.83 -160.50
CA LEU A 441 -11.59 16.12 -159.33
C LEU A 441 -11.85 15.16 -158.06
N ASP A 442 -12.66 15.54 -157.01
CA ASP A 442 -12.51 15.26 -155.51
C ASP A 442 -13.71 14.69 -154.57
N ALA A 443 -13.82 14.97 -153.21
CA ALA A 443 -14.47 14.13 -152.10
C ALA A 443 -15.35 14.74 -150.87
N ALA A 444 -15.98 13.89 -149.98
CA ALA A 444 -16.38 13.99 -148.48
C ALA A 444 -17.79 14.40 -147.81
N THR A 445 -18.19 13.70 -146.67
CA THR A 445 -18.97 14.05 -145.37
C THR A 445 -20.55 13.99 -145.04
N GLU A 446 -20.90 13.33 -143.88
CA GLU A 446 -21.82 13.63 -142.67
C GLU A 446 -23.39 13.35 -142.42
N ALA A 447 -23.71 12.80 -141.19
CA ALA A 447 -24.89 12.78 -140.23
C ALA A 447 -26.37 12.23 -140.40
N LYS A 448 -26.80 11.31 -139.46
CA LYS A 448 -28.03 11.28 -138.54
C LYS A 448 -28.87 9.95 -138.43
N ARG A 449 -29.19 9.44 -137.18
CA ARG A 449 -30.52 8.91 -136.64
C ARG A 449 -30.56 7.70 -135.59
N LEU A 450 -30.94 7.98 -134.31
CA LEU A 450 -31.72 7.18 -133.27
C LEU A 450 -31.16 5.99 -132.42
N SER A 451 -31.76 5.86 -131.20
CA SER A 451 -31.99 4.66 -130.31
C SER A 451 -30.86 4.18 -129.37
N ASP A 452 -31.04 3.65 -128.14
CA ASP A 452 -32.04 3.79 -127.02
C ASP A 452 -31.45 3.11 -125.74
N GLU A 453 -31.58 3.69 -124.51
CA GLU A 453 -31.39 2.99 -123.20
C GLU A 453 -31.85 3.87 -122.00
N SER A 454 -32.09 3.26 -120.82
CA SER A 454 -32.19 3.87 -119.46
C SER A 454 -33.59 4.11 -118.83
N ILE A 455 -34.31 3.02 -118.51
CA ILE A 455 -35.27 2.98 -117.38
C ILE A 455 -35.06 1.68 -116.57
N LYS A 456 -34.20 1.73 -115.53
CA LYS A 456 -34.09 0.61 -114.56
C LYS A 456 -33.49 0.95 -113.17
N ASP A 457 -32.65 1.98 -113.05
CA ASP A 457 -31.88 2.24 -111.80
C ASP A 457 -32.69 2.92 -110.66
N LEU A 458 -33.75 3.66 -110.99
CA LEU A 458 -34.36 4.60 -110.04
C LEU A 458 -35.34 3.98 -109.03
N GLN A 459 -35.81 2.74 -109.23
CA GLN A 459 -36.77 2.11 -108.31
C GLN A 459 -36.10 1.54 -107.04
N ALA A 460 -34.81 1.21 -107.09
CA ALA A 460 -34.10 0.52 -106.00
C ALA A 460 -33.65 1.45 -104.85
N ARG A 461 -33.80 2.77 -104.99
CA ARG A 461 -33.23 3.78 -104.07
C ARG A 461 -34.20 4.30 -103.00
N VAL A 462 -35.48 3.90 -103.04
CA VAL A 462 -36.52 4.39 -102.12
C VAL A 462 -36.66 3.49 -100.88
N ASP A 463 -36.71 2.18 -101.06
CA ASP A 463 -36.95 1.23 -99.96
C ASP A 463 -35.79 1.17 -98.94
N ALA A 464 -34.59 1.58 -99.35
CA ALA A 464 -33.42 1.66 -98.47
C ALA A 464 -33.51 2.77 -97.40
N ALA A 465 -34.32 3.80 -97.61
CA ALA A 465 -34.39 4.95 -96.70
C ALA A 465 -35.11 4.63 -95.38
N ASN A 466 -36.22 3.89 -95.45
CA ASN A 466 -37.11 3.64 -94.30
C ASN A 466 -36.55 2.66 -93.25
N ALA A 467 -35.44 1.96 -93.57
CA ALA A 467 -34.77 1.05 -92.64
C ALA A 467 -33.76 1.75 -91.70
N HIS A 468 -33.39 3.00 -91.99
CA HIS A 468 -32.30 3.69 -91.31
C HIS A 468 -32.68 4.18 -89.90
N ASP A 469 -33.80 4.88 -89.77
CA ASP A 469 -34.12 5.65 -88.55
C ASP A 469 -34.50 4.77 -87.34
N ALA A 470 -35.04 3.57 -87.59
CA ALA A 470 -35.27 2.57 -86.54
C ALA A 470 -33.95 2.07 -85.91
N GLY A 471 -32.89 1.96 -86.71
CA GLY A 471 -31.55 1.55 -86.24
C GLY A 471 -30.84 2.66 -85.44
N VAL A 472 -31.12 3.93 -85.73
CA VAL A 472 -30.54 5.08 -85.02
C VAL A 472 -31.12 5.22 -83.61
N GLN A 473 -32.45 5.10 -83.45
CA GLN A 473 -33.12 5.12 -82.14
C GLN A 473 -32.63 3.99 -81.22
N ALA A 474 -32.53 2.77 -81.73
CA ALA A 474 -32.05 1.62 -80.95
C ALA A 474 -30.58 1.76 -80.51
N ARG A 475 -29.72 2.36 -81.35
CA ARG A 475 -28.32 2.65 -80.99
C ARG A 475 -28.22 3.69 -79.89
N LEU A 476 -28.98 4.79 -79.97
CA LEU A 476 -28.99 5.84 -78.94
C LEU A 476 -29.36 5.29 -77.56
N GLN A 477 -30.40 4.46 -77.47
CA GLN A 477 -30.80 3.86 -76.18
C GLN A 477 -29.74 2.89 -75.63
N ALA A 478 -29.17 2.02 -76.48
CA ALA A 478 -28.08 1.14 -76.09
C ALA A 478 -26.81 1.91 -75.66
N GLU A 479 -26.54 3.06 -76.28
CA GLU A 479 -25.39 3.92 -75.98
C GLU A 479 -25.58 4.67 -74.65
N GLU A 480 -26.79 5.12 -74.32
CA GLU A 480 -27.09 5.72 -73.00
C GLU A 480 -27.20 4.72 -71.85
N GLU A 481 -27.61 3.47 -72.11
CA GLU A 481 -27.50 2.38 -71.12
C GLU A 481 -26.04 1.95 -70.91
N ALA A 482 -25.26 1.82 -71.99
CA ALA A 482 -23.82 1.59 -71.89
C ALA A 482 -23.10 2.73 -71.16
N ARG A 483 -23.48 4.00 -71.40
CA ARG A 483 -22.91 5.15 -70.68
C ARG A 483 -23.26 5.12 -69.19
N ARG A 484 -24.50 4.82 -68.81
CA ARG A 484 -24.86 4.69 -67.39
C ARG A 484 -24.20 3.49 -66.69
N ALA A 485 -23.99 2.38 -67.40
CA ALA A 485 -23.21 1.26 -66.88
C ALA A 485 -21.72 1.64 -66.71
N ALA A 486 -21.15 2.39 -67.65
CA ALA A 486 -19.78 2.89 -67.57
C ALA A 486 -19.62 3.97 -66.48
N GLU A 487 -20.58 4.88 -66.28
CA GLU A 487 -20.58 5.86 -65.18
C GLU A 487 -20.71 5.14 -63.82
N ALA A 488 -21.53 4.09 -63.72
CA ALA A 488 -21.68 3.30 -62.49
C ALA A 488 -20.39 2.54 -62.10
N GLU A 489 -19.71 1.88 -63.06
CA GLU A 489 -18.41 1.27 -62.80
C GLU A 489 -17.29 2.30 -62.67
N LEU A 490 -17.35 3.48 -63.31
CA LEU A 490 -16.40 4.57 -63.07
C LEU A 490 -16.51 5.12 -61.64
N GLU A 491 -17.72 5.26 -61.09
CA GLU A 491 -17.92 5.69 -59.70
C GLU A 491 -17.52 4.58 -58.71
N ARG A 492 -17.73 3.31 -59.07
CA ARG A 492 -17.25 2.14 -58.30
C ARG A 492 -15.72 2.04 -58.29
N VAL A 493 -15.08 2.26 -59.44
CA VAL A 493 -13.62 2.30 -59.59
C VAL A 493 -13.05 3.54 -58.90
N LYS A 494 -13.72 4.70 -58.92
CA LYS A 494 -13.37 5.87 -58.09
C LYS A 494 -13.36 5.50 -56.61
N LEU A 495 -14.43 4.90 -56.07
CA LEU A 495 -14.49 4.51 -54.66
C LEU A 495 -13.37 3.51 -54.30
N GLN A 496 -13.08 2.55 -55.18
CA GLN A 496 -11.94 1.64 -55.01
C GLN A 496 -10.58 2.35 -55.12
N LEU A 497 -10.45 3.35 -55.99
CA LEU A 497 -9.22 4.12 -56.21
C LEU A 497 -8.98 5.16 -55.11
N GLU A 498 -10.04 5.72 -54.52
CA GLU A 498 -10.00 6.62 -53.36
C GLU A 498 -9.61 5.82 -52.11
N GLU A 499 -10.16 4.62 -51.92
CA GLU A 499 -9.72 3.70 -50.86
C GLU A 499 -8.29 3.18 -51.09
N ALA A 500 -7.85 3.02 -52.34
CA ALA A 500 -6.48 2.62 -52.68
C ALA A 500 -5.45 3.76 -52.66
N ASN A 501 -5.88 5.02 -52.81
CA ASN A 501 -5.04 6.22 -52.77
C ASN A 501 -4.91 6.80 -51.35
N LYS A 502 -5.71 6.33 -50.38
CA LYS A 502 -5.35 6.49 -48.96
C LYS A 502 -3.94 5.91 -48.77
N PRO A 503 -3.01 6.63 -48.12
CA PRO A 503 -1.66 6.12 -47.91
C PRO A 503 -1.74 4.81 -47.13
N LYS A 504 -1.24 3.72 -47.72
CA LYS A 504 -1.13 2.42 -47.04
C LYS A 504 -0.07 2.50 -45.95
N LEU A 505 -0.49 3.00 -44.80
CA LEU A 505 0.25 2.97 -43.56
C LEU A 505 0.61 1.50 -43.24
N PRO A 506 1.84 1.22 -42.78
CA PRO A 506 2.24 -0.14 -42.45
C PRO A 506 1.39 -0.66 -41.29
N ASN A 507 0.59 -1.69 -41.57
CA ASN A 507 -0.29 -2.33 -40.63
C ASN A 507 0.40 -3.52 -39.96
N THR A 508 0.24 -3.65 -38.64
CA THR A 508 0.86 -4.69 -37.79
C THR A 508 -0.13 -5.68 -37.19
N VAL A 509 -1.45 -5.47 -37.29
CA VAL A 509 -2.45 -6.33 -36.62
C VAL A 509 -2.34 -7.79 -37.09
N THR A 510 -2.55 -8.74 -36.16
CA THR A 510 -2.32 -10.18 -36.38
C THR A 510 -3.58 -10.97 -36.72
N LEU A 511 -4.77 -10.37 -36.58
CA LEU A 511 -6.02 -10.96 -37.06
C LEU A 511 -5.97 -11.22 -38.57
N SER A 512 -6.59 -12.31 -39.02
CA SER A 512 -6.64 -12.70 -40.44
C SER A 512 -7.71 -11.91 -41.20
N ASN A 513 -8.81 -11.58 -40.54
CA ASN A 513 -9.91 -10.77 -41.07
C ASN A 513 -10.35 -9.73 -40.01
N PRO A 514 -9.52 -8.72 -39.70
CA PRO A 514 -9.80 -7.72 -38.67
C PRO A 514 -11.08 -6.91 -38.97
N ILE A 515 -12.09 -7.04 -38.11
CA ILE A 515 -13.29 -6.19 -38.12
C ILE A 515 -13.01 -4.99 -37.20
N PRO A 516 -13.01 -3.74 -37.70
CA PRO A 516 -12.76 -2.58 -36.85
C PRO A 516 -13.92 -2.34 -35.86
N ILE A 517 -13.55 -2.13 -34.60
CA ILE A 517 -14.42 -1.56 -33.56
C ILE A 517 -14.31 -0.03 -33.60
N VAL A 518 -13.07 0.47 -33.65
CA VAL A 518 -12.71 1.89 -33.70
C VAL A 518 -11.31 2.04 -34.32
N GLY A 519 -11.01 3.19 -34.92
CA GLY A 519 -9.79 3.39 -35.71
C GLY A 519 -9.90 2.79 -37.12
N SER A 520 -8.77 2.69 -37.84
CA SER A 520 -8.72 2.08 -39.17
C SER A 520 -7.29 1.79 -39.61
N LEU A 521 -7.10 0.62 -40.23
CA LEU A 521 -5.82 0.16 -40.81
C LEU A 521 -5.33 1.08 -41.93
N GLY A 522 -6.24 1.82 -42.58
CA GLY A 522 -5.94 2.82 -43.62
C GLY A 522 -5.81 4.25 -43.08
N GLY A 523 -5.75 4.45 -41.75
CA GLY A 523 -5.74 5.76 -41.10
C GLY A 523 -7.00 6.00 -40.28
N ALA A 524 -6.88 6.07 -38.95
CA ALA A 524 -7.95 6.46 -38.04
C ALA A 524 -8.50 7.85 -38.40
N THR A 525 -9.82 7.95 -38.56
CA THR A 525 -10.50 9.13 -39.13
C THR A 525 -10.56 10.35 -38.20
N ASN A 526 -10.41 10.12 -36.90
CA ASN A 526 -10.36 11.13 -35.85
C ASN A 526 -9.41 10.65 -34.74
N ASP A 527 -9.13 11.52 -33.78
CA ASP A 527 -8.60 11.10 -32.49
C ASP A 527 -9.70 10.43 -31.65
N PHE A 528 -9.37 9.36 -30.93
CA PHE A 528 -10.28 8.69 -29.99
C PHE A 528 -9.60 8.43 -28.65
N ASP A 529 -10.33 8.78 -27.60
CA ASP A 529 -9.88 8.89 -26.21
C ASP A 529 -11.05 8.55 -25.29
N ASP A 530 -10.80 7.90 -24.16
CA ASP A 530 -11.78 7.70 -23.07
C ASP A 530 -13.17 7.15 -23.49
N ILE A 531 -13.22 6.30 -24.53
CA ILE A 531 -14.44 5.70 -25.08
C ILE A 531 -14.41 4.17 -24.96
N PHE A 532 -15.60 3.57 -24.83
CA PHE A 532 -15.82 2.13 -25.00
C PHE A 532 -16.87 1.85 -26.07
N TYR A 533 -16.84 0.64 -26.63
CA TYR A 533 -17.75 0.16 -27.66
C TYR A 533 -18.30 -1.22 -27.30
N PRO A 534 -19.62 -1.47 -27.42
CA PRO A 534 -20.18 -2.81 -27.31
C PRO A 534 -19.95 -3.61 -28.60
N ILE A 535 -19.40 -4.81 -28.49
CA ILE A 535 -19.42 -5.83 -29.54
C ILE A 535 -20.29 -7.02 -29.13
N VAL A 536 -20.86 -7.72 -30.11
CA VAL A 536 -21.71 -8.89 -29.89
C VAL A 536 -20.98 -10.13 -30.39
N SER A 537 -20.51 -10.97 -29.46
CA SER A 537 -19.96 -12.28 -29.77
C SER A 537 -21.06 -13.24 -30.22
N SER A 538 -20.75 -14.09 -31.21
CA SER A 538 -21.67 -15.14 -31.68
C SER A 538 -21.85 -16.30 -30.69
N PHE A 539 -21.04 -16.35 -29.62
CA PHE A 539 -21.14 -17.29 -28.50
C PHE A 539 -20.93 -16.58 -27.16
N PRO A 540 -21.50 -17.08 -26.04
CA PRO A 540 -21.28 -16.48 -24.74
C PRO A 540 -19.80 -16.57 -24.33
N VAL A 541 -19.18 -15.42 -24.07
CA VAL A 541 -17.88 -15.31 -23.40
C VAL A 541 -18.12 -15.44 -21.91
N THR A 542 -17.30 -16.21 -21.20
CA THR A 542 -17.50 -16.55 -19.79
C THR A 542 -16.26 -16.28 -18.96
N ILE A 543 -16.39 -15.50 -17.87
CA ILE A 543 -15.37 -15.26 -16.85
C ILE A 543 -16.01 -15.25 -15.45
N TYR A 544 -15.33 -15.82 -14.44
CA TYR A 544 -15.85 -15.96 -13.07
C TYR A 544 -17.27 -16.56 -13.00
N ASP A 545 -17.55 -17.56 -13.85
CA ASP A 545 -18.86 -18.20 -14.05
C ASP A 545 -19.98 -17.27 -14.56
N HIS A 546 -19.67 -16.03 -14.92
CA HIS A 546 -20.59 -15.09 -15.56
C HIS A 546 -20.42 -15.11 -17.09
N SER A 547 -21.52 -15.39 -17.81
CA SER A 547 -21.53 -15.52 -19.28
C SER A 547 -22.30 -14.39 -19.96
N SER A 548 -21.73 -13.76 -20.98
CA SER A 548 -22.40 -12.74 -21.80
C SER A 548 -22.00 -12.85 -23.28
N THR A 549 -22.94 -12.57 -24.19
CA THR A 549 -22.63 -12.32 -25.61
C THR A 549 -22.23 -10.88 -25.88
N ASN A 550 -22.55 -9.95 -24.97
CA ASN A 550 -22.17 -8.54 -25.09
C ASN A 550 -20.83 -8.34 -24.38
N VAL A 551 -19.84 -7.87 -25.12
CA VAL A 551 -18.51 -7.52 -24.58
C VAL A 551 -18.32 -6.03 -24.79
N PHE A 552 -18.05 -5.27 -23.73
CA PHE A 552 -17.78 -3.84 -23.82
C PHE A 552 -16.27 -3.64 -23.83
N VAL A 553 -15.74 -3.13 -24.94
CA VAL A 553 -14.31 -3.01 -25.21
C VAL A 553 -13.91 -1.54 -25.06
N SER A 554 -12.96 -1.24 -24.18
CA SER A 554 -12.50 0.12 -23.88
C SER A 554 -11.19 0.44 -24.61
N ILE A 555 -10.98 1.71 -24.96
CA ILE A 555 -9.69 2.16 -25.51
C ILE A 555 -8.57 1.98 -24.47
N ASN A 556 -8.87 2.24 -23.19
CA ASN A 556 -7.96 2.15 -22.04
C ASN A 556 -7.59 0.70 -21.63
N GLY A 557 -7.48 -0.22 -22.59
CA GLY A 557 -6.91 -1.56 -22.40
C GLY A 557 -7.62 -2.44 -21.38
N LEU A 558 -8.93 -2.22 -21.21
CA LEU A 558 -9.84 -3.02 -20.40
C LEU A 558 -11.07 -3.45 -21.22
N LEU A 559 -11.74 -4.52 -20.78
CA LEU A 559 -13.04 -4.93 -21.30
C LEU A 559 -13.91 -5.54 -20.20
N SER A 560 -15.22 -5.54 -20.37
CA SER A 560 -16.18 -6.04 -19.37
C SER A 560 -17.38 -6.75 -19.99
N LEU A 561 -18.08 -7.56 -19.19
CA LEU A 561 -19.30 -8.27 -19.62
C LEU A 561 -20.61 -7.62 -19.12
N ASP A 562 -20.58 -6.86 -18.01
CA ASP A 562 -21.78 -6.24 -17.42
C ASP A 562 -22.21 -4.94 -18.14
N THR A 563 -21.28 -3.99 -18.24
CA THR A 563 -21.46 -2.64 -18.81
C THR A 563 -20.09 -2.06 -19.13
N GLY A 564 -20.00 -1.19 -20.13
CA GLY A 564 -18.74 -0.56 -20.53
C GLY A 564 -18.23 0.47 -19.51
N ASP A 565 -16.91 0.62 -19.49
CA ASP A 565 -16.17 1.56 -18.63
C ASP A 565 -15.03 2.20 -19.43
N ARG A 566 -14.60 3.40 -19.02
CA ARG A 566 -13.58 4.21 -19.70
C ARG A 566 -12.41 4.62 -18.80
N THR A 567 -12.31 4.14 -17.57
CA THR A 567 -11.32 4.62 -16.60
C THR A 567 -9.89 4.44 -17.11
N TYR A 568 -9.16 5.53 -17.37
CA TYR A 568 -7.74 5.52 -17.75
C TYR A 568 -6.78 5.29 -16.56
N THR A 569 -7.18 5.73 -15.36
CA THR A 569 -6.33 5.68 -14.15
C THR A 569 -6.27 4.28 -13.59
N HIS A 570 -5.23 3.53 -13.92
CA HIS A 570 -5.05 2.14 -13.48
C HIS A 570 -4.68 2.01 -12.00
N GLN A 571 -5.09 0.90 -11.39
CA GLN A 571 -4.98 0.61 -9.96
C GLN A 571 -4.65 -0.87 -9.74
N PRO A 572 -4.05 -1.26 -8.59
CA PRO A 572 -3.79 -2.66 -8.28
C PRO A 572 -5.10 -3.41 -8.01
N LEU A 573 -5.17 -4.68 -8.42
CA LEU A 573 -6.35 -5.52 -8.25
C LEU A 573 -6.33 -6.23 -6.88
N PRO A 574 -7.48 -6.39 -6.20
CA PRO A 574 -8.83 -6.01 -6.64
C PRO A 574 -9.15 -4.53 -6.41
N PHE A 575 -9.43 -3.79 -7.48
CA PHE A 575 -9.91 -2.41 -7.42
C PHE A 575 -11.45 -2.38 -7.41
N ARG A 576 -12.03 -2.31 -6.22
CA ARG A 576 -13.50 -2.37 -6.00
C ARG A 576 -14.15 -1.03 -5.68
N THR A 577 -13.36 0.01 -5.44
CA THR A 577 -13.84 1.31 -4.92
C THR A 577 -14.12 2.35 -6.00
N GLY A 578 -13.57 2.21 -7.21
CA GLY A 578 -13.75 3.17 -8.31
C GLY A 578 -15.03 3.00 -9.14
N GLY A 579 -15.85 1.99 -8.87
CA GLY A 579 -17.10 1.75 -9.61
C GLY A 579 -16.97 0.93 -10.90
N LEU A 580 -15.78 0.36 -11.18
CA LEU A 580 -15.58 -0.55 -12.31
C LEU A 580 -16.60 -1.71 -12.33
N PRO A 581 -16.95 -2.25 -13.52
CA PRO A 581 -17.83 -3.41 -13.65
C PRO A 581 -17.30 -4.64 -12.91
N ALA A 582 -18.21 -5.50 -12.45
CA ALA A 582 -17.89 -6.63 -11.59
C ALA A 582 -17.08 -7.70 -12.32
N HIS A 583 -17.37 -7.93 -13.59
CA HIS A 583 -16.71 -8.90 -14.48
C HIS A 583 -15.89 -8.12 -15.53
N THR A 584 -14.67 -7.74 -15.14
CA THR A 584 -13.77 -6.89 -15.94
C THR A 584 -12.41 -7.57 -16.12
N LEU A 585 -11.88 -7.48 -17.34
CA LEU A 585 -10.57 -7.98 -17.74
C LEU A 585 -9.67 -6.82 -18.14
N PHE A 586 -8.40 -6.94 -17.79
CA PHE A 586 -7.38 -5.91 -17.94
C PHE A 586 -6.19 -6.51 -18.73
N PRO A 587 -6.29 -6.63 -20.06
CA PRO A 587 -5.14 -7.05 -20.88
C PRO A 587 -3.98 -6.06 -20.81
N PHE A 588 -4.25 -4.75 -20.74
CA PHE A 588 -3.22 -3.71 -20.61
C PHE A 588 -3.83 -2.41 -20.08
N TRP A 589 -4.38 -2.43 -18.85
CA TRP A 589 -5.15 -1.29 -18.34
C TRP A 589 -4.24 -0.11 -18.00
N CYS A 590 -4.31 0.95 -18.80
CA CYS A 590 -3.78 2.28 -18.55
C CYS A 590 -4.42 3.29 -19.51
N ASP A 591 -3.98 4.54 -19.40
CA ASP A 591 -4.27 5.66 -20.30
C ASP A 591 -3.76 5.38 -21.73
N LEU A 592 -4.67 5.16 -22.69
CA LEU A 592 -4.40 4.76 -24.07
C LEU A 592 -5.28 5.54 -25.07
N PHE A 593 -4.78 5.71 -26.29
CA PHE A 593 -5.29 6.66 -27.27
C PHE A 593 -5.15 6.13 -28.70
N ILE A 594 -6.09 6.49 -29.58
CA ILE A 594 -6.01 6.23 -31.02
C ILE A 594 -5.82 7.57 -31.73
N TYR A 595 -4.63 7.80 -32.28
CA TYR A 595 -4.32 9.05 -32.94
C TYR A 595 -4.84 9.12 -34.37
N LYS A 596 -5.40 10.27 -34.74
CA LYS A 596 -5.82 10.58 -36.11
C LYS A 596 -4.68 10.38 -37.11
N ASP A 597 -5.06 9.90 -38.30
CA ASP A 597 -4.20 9.67 -39.46
C ASP A 597 -3.07 8.64 -39.19
N THR A 598 -3.28 7.70 -38.27
CA THR A 598 -2.40 6.55 -37.99
C THR A 598 -3.09 5.22 -38.25
N PRO A 599 -2.39 4.09 -38.46
CA PRO A 599 -3.01 2.77 -38.60
C PRO A 599 -3.61 2.20 -37.29
N GLN A 600 -3.69 3.02 -36.23
CA GLN A 600 -4.16 2.61 -34.91
C GLN A 600 -5.67 2.31 -34.90
N GLY A 601 -6.07 1.45 -33.96
CA GLY A 601 -7.45 1.07 -33.75
C GLY A 601 -7.58 -0.14 -32.82
N ILE A 602 -8.82 -0.60 -32.67
CA ILE A 602 -9.15 -1.84 -31.97
C ILE A 602 -10.00 -2.67 -32.91
N TYR A 603 -9.65 -3.94 -33.04
CA TYR A 603 -10.19 -4.85 -34.03
C TYR A 603 -10.65 -6.13 -33.34
N TYR A 604 -11.59 -6.86 -33.96
CA TYR A 604 -11.94 -8.20 -33.50
C TYR A 604 -12.16 -9.14 -34.68
N GLU A 605 -11.99 -10.44 -34.43
CA GLU A 605 -12.32 -11.50 -35.37
C GLU A 605 -12.97 -12.66 -34.60
N ILE A 606 -13.98 -13.28 -35.20
CA ILE A 606 -14.56 -14.53 -34.71
C ILE A 606 -14.23 -15.63 -35.70
N VAL A 607 -13.46 -16.61 -35.27
CA VAL A 607 -12.97 -17.73 -36.09
C VAL A 607 -13.55 -19.07 -35.63
N GLY A 608 -13.42 -20.10 -36.46
CA GLY A 608 -13.94 -21.44 -36.19
C GLY A 608 -15.42 -21.61 -36.52
N GLN A 609 -16.04 -22.65 -35.96
CA GLN A 609 -17.46 -23.01 -36.11
C GLN A 609 -17.94 -23.67 -34.81
N ALA A 610 -19.22 -23.50 -34.47
CA ALA A 610 -19.77 -24.00 -33.20
C ALA A 610 -19.62 -25.54 -33.10
N PRO A 611 -19.25 -26.12 -31.93
CA PRO A 611 -19.02 -25.48 -30.62
C PRO A 611 -17.56 -25.07 -30.36
N SER A 612 -16.74 -24.95 -31.41
CA SER A 612 -15.30 -24.65 -31.33
C SER A 612 -14.99 -23.32 -32.03
N ARG A 613 -15.68 -22.25 -31.63
CA ARG A 613 -15.34 -20.88 -32.05
C ARG A 613 -14.31 -20.24 -31.11
N SER A 614 -13.62 -19.24 -31.63
CA SER A 614 -12.77 -18.34 -30.86
C SER A 614 -13.15 -16.90 -31.19
N ILE A 615 -13.07 -15.99 -30.22
CA ILE A 615 -13.12 -14.55 -30.46
C ILE A 615 -11.80 -13.94 -29.98
N CYS A 616 -11.16 -13.23 -30.90
CA CYS A 616 -9.96 -12.45 -30.66
C CYS A 616 -10.34 -10.97 -30.68
N ILE A 617 -9.82 -10.18 -29.75
CA ILE A 617 -9.95 -8.71 -29.70
C ILE A 617 -8.53 -8.16 -29.60
N GLU A 618 -8.11 -7.33 -30.55
CA GLU A 618 -6.73 -6.85 -30.71
C GLU A 618 -6.69 -5.32 -30.68
N TRP A 619 -5.85 -4.78 -29.80
CA TRP A 619 -5.54 -3.36 -29.71
C TRP A 619 -4.24 -3.10 -30.47
N TYR A 620 -4.24 -2.09 -31.32
CA TYR A 620 -3.03 -1.46 -31.83
C TYR A 620 -3.16 0.05 -31.64
N VAL A 621 -2.62 0.56 -30.53
CA VAL A 621 -2.92 1.90 -29.99
C VAL A 621 -1.65 2.56 -29.42
N SER A 622 -1.72 3.85 -29.08
CA SER A 622 -0.66 4.56 -28.36
C SER A 622 -1.06 4.87 -26.91
N ARG A 623 -0.15 5.43 -26.12
CA ARG A 623 -0.50 6.11 -24.85
C ARG A 623 -0.97 7.55 -25.11
N TYR A 624 -1.90 8.04 -24.30
CA TYR A 624 -2.27 9.45 -24.29
C TYR A 624 -1.03 10.33 -24.08
N GLY A 625 -0.84 11.31 -24.98
CA GLY A 625 0.29 12.23 -24.97
C GLY A 625 1.58 11.70 -25.65
N ASP A 626 1.64 10.45 -26.08
CA ASP A 626 2.82 9.87 -26.74
C ASP A 626 2.45 9.01 -27.97
N LYS A 627 2.44 9.67 -29.14
CA LYS A 627 2.17 9.08 -30.47
C LYS A 627 3.27 8.15 -30.98
N GLU A 628 4.46 8.16 -30.38
CA GLU A 628 5.57 7.24 -30.72
C GLU A 628 5.57 5.98 -29.82
N GLN A 629 4.84 5.99 -28.70
CA GLN A 629 4.72 4.87 -27.76
C GLN A 629 3.57 3.93 -28.10
N TYR A 630 3.84 2.91 -28.93
CA TYR A 630 2.88 1.91 -29.37
C TYR A 630 2.65 0.76 -28.37
N TYR A 631 1.44 0.21 -28.42
CA TYR A 631 0.96 -0.97 -27.74
C TYR A 631 0.19 -1.86 -28.70
N HIS A 632 0.65 -3.11 -28.82
CA HIS A 632 0.09 -4.13 -29.69
C HIS A 632 -0.12 -5.42 -28.89
N PHE A 633 -1.37 -5.69 -28.54
CA PHE A 633 -1.76 -6.83 -27.71
C PHE A 633 -3.16 -7.33 -28.06
N LEU A 634 -3.44 -8.61 -27.79
CA LEU A 634 -4.77 -9.17 -27.97
C LEU A 634 -5.27 -9.98 -26.78
N VAL A 635 -6.59 -10.10 -26.71
CA VAL A 635 -7.35 -11.02 -25.85
C VAL A 635 -7.95 -12.11 -26.72
N LEU A 636 -7.84 -13.36 -26.29
CA LEU A 636 -8.43 -14.54 -26.89
C LEU A 636 -9.35 -15.25 -25.88
N PHE A 637 -10.57 -15.55 -26.33
CA PHE A 637 -11.50 -16.48 -25.68
C PHE A 637 -11.88 -17.60 -26.64
N GLU A 638 -12.17 -18.80 -26.11
CA GLU A 638 -12.58 -19.97 -26.88
C GLU A 638 -13.89 -20.55 -26.32
N GLU A 639 -14.84 -20.85 -27.19
CA GLU A 639 -16.16 -21.42 -26.85
C GLU A 639 -16.03 -22.74 -26.08
N ALA A 640 -15.00 -23.53 -26.41
CA ALA A 640 -14.70 -24.80 -25.74
C ALA A 640 -13.92 -24.66 -24.41
N ARG A 641 -13.53 -23.44 -24.00
CA ARG A 641 -12.74 -23.17 -22.79
C ARG A 641 -13.33 -22.00 -21.96
N PRO A 642 -14.55 -22.13 -21.41
CA PRO A 642 -15.13 -21.10 -20.53
C PRO A 642 -14.26 -20.84 -19.29
N ASN A 643 -14.37 -19.63 -18.73
CA ASN A 643 -13.53 -19.07 -17.65
C ASN A 643 -12.04 -18.86 -17.98
N ILE A 644 -11.53 -19.39 -19.09
CA ILE A 644 -10.14 -19.20 -19.52
C ILE A 644 -10.06 -18.06 -20.52
N VAL A 645 -9.23 -17.06 -20.20
CA VAL A 645 -8.84 -15.98 -21.12
C VAL A 645 -7.33 -16.02 -21.36
N THR A 646 -6.90 -15.73 -22.59
CA THR A 646 -5.47 -15.63 -22.94
C THR A 646 -5.16 -14.22 -23.45
N TYR A 647 -4.17 -13.57 -22.86
CA TYR A 647 -3.58 -12.33 -23.35
C TYR A 647 -2.29 -12.64 -24.13
N LYS A 648 -2.00 -11.89 -25.19
CA LYS A 648 -0.74 -11.97 -25.94
C LYS A 648 -0.19 -10.57 -26.19
N TYR A 649 1.13 -10.41 -26.03
CA TYR A 649 1.85 -9.17 -26.25
C TYR A 649 2.78 -9.30 -27.45
N PHE A 650 2.60 -8.44 -28.45
CA PHE A 650 3.47 -8.36 -29.64
C PHE A 650 4.45 -7.20 -29.50
N GLU A 651 3.95 -6.03 -29.08
CA GLU A 651 4.75 -4.85 -28.76
C GLU A 651 4.12 -4.08 -27.58
N ALA A 652 4.95 -3.57 -26.68
CA ALA A 652 4.56 -2.61 -25.66
C ALA A 652 5.83 -1.86 -25.22
N LEU A 653 5.97 -0.57 -25.57
CA LEU A 653 7.27 0.11 -25.45
C LEU A 653 7.78 0.20 -23.98
N ASP A 654 6.86 0.44 -23.03
CA ASP A 654 7.16 0.43 -21.58
C ASP A 654 7.06 -0.98 -20.94
N LYS A 655 6.67 -1.99 -21.72
CA LYS A 655 6.52 -3.41 -21.33
C LYS A 655 5.55 -3.62 -20.16
N GLY A 656 4.60 -2.70 -19.95
CA GLY A 656 3.65 -2.74 -18.83
C GLY A 656 4.13 -2.04 -17.56
N GLY A 657 5.28 -1.35 -17.60
CA GLY A 657 5.83 -0.58 -16.49
C GLY A 657 4.93 0.57 -15.99
N LYS A 658 3.86 0.92 -16.71
CA LYS A 658 2.81 1.87 -16.27
C LYS A 658 1.39 1.36 -16.61
N CYS A 659 1.07 0.10 -16.31
CA CYS A 659 -0.29 -0.43 -16.46
C CYS A 659 -0.65 -1.47 -15.39
N THR A 660 -1.92 -1.89 -15.35
CA THR A 660 -2.39 -3.07 -14.62
C THR A 660 -2.73 -4.18 -15.61
N ILE A 661 -2.26 -5.41 -15.34
CA ILE A 661 -2.59 -6.59 -16.16
C ILE A 661 -3.18 -7.67 -15.25
N GLY A 662 -4.38 -8.15 -15.61
CA GLY A 662 -5.11 -9.13 -14.80
C GLY A 662 -6.58 -9.30 -15.17
N ALA A 663 -7.36 -9.78 -14.21
CA ALA A 663 -8.79 -10.02 -14.26
C ALA A 663 -9.43 -9.72 -12.89
N GLN A 664 -10.69 -9.29 -12.89
CA GLN A 664 -11.49 -9.10 -11.67
C GLN A 664 -12.91 -9.64 -11.86
N GLY A 665 -13.36 -10.39 -10.85
CA GLY A 665 -14.74 -10.81 -10.63
C GLY A 665 -15.31 -10.13 -9.37
N PRO A 666 -16.60 -10.32 -9.04
CA PRO A 666 -17.23 -9.70 -7.88
C PRO A 666 -16.57 -10.05 -6.54
N ASN A 667 -16.07 -11.29 -6.40
CA ASN A 667 -15.46 -11.79 -5.16
C ASN A 667 -13.97 -12.15 -5.28
N SER A 668 -13.44 -12.29 -6.50
CA SER A 668 -12.06 -12.74 -6.79
C SER A 668 -11.35 -11.75 -7.73
N ALA A 669 -10.02 -11.82 -7.80
CA ALA A 669 -9.21 -11.11 -8.80
C ALA A 669 -7.88 -11.83 -9.01
N GLN A 670 -7.36 -11.79 -10.23
CA GLN A 670 -6.07 -12.34 -10.63
C GLN A 670 -5.22 -11.21 -11.22
N GLN A 671 -4.15 -10.80 -10.53
CA GLN A 671 -3.19 -9.82 -11.07
C GLN A 671 -1.93 -10.54 -11.53
N TRP A 672 -1.48 -10.25 -12.76
CA TRP A 672 -0.19 -10.70 -13.29
C TRP A 672 0.88 -9.60 -13.26
N SER A 673 0.51 -8.34 -13.48
CA SER A 673 1.41 -7.18 -13.37
C SER A 673 0.67 -5.96 -12.82
N TYR A 674 1.38 -5.11 -12.08
CA TYR A 674 0.98 -3.75 -11.75
C TYR A 674 2.24 -2.86 -11.71
N ASN A 675 2.40 -2.03 -12.74
CA ASN A 675 3.62 -1.24 -13.00
C ASN A 675 4.91 -2.08 -13.11
N GLU A 676 4.81 -3.36 -13.52
CA GLU A 676 5.99 -4.22 -13.76
C GLU A 676 6.23 -4.41 -15.26
N ALA A 677 7.47 -4.18 -15.70
CA ALA A 677 7.91 -4.21 -17.10
C ALA A 677 8.05 -5.66 -17.68
N LYS A 678 6.98 -6.45 -17.60
CA LYS A 678 6.93 -7.90 -17.93
C LYS A 678 6.25 -8.24 -19.25
N ALA A 679 5.41 -7.36 -19.80
CA ALA A 679 4.72 -7.55 -21.08
C ALA A 679 5.70 -7.35 -22.25
N LEU A 680 6.64 -8.29 -22.38
CA LEU A 680 7.63 -8.33 -23.45
C LEU A 680 7.01 -8.90 -24.73
N PRO A 681 7.50 -8.51 -25.92
CA PRO A 681 7.21 -9.17 -27.19
C PRO A 681 7.33 -10.70 -27.08
N GLY A 682 6.25 -11.41 -27.41
CA GLY A 682 6.19 -12.87 -27.40
C GLY A 682 5.77 -13.48 -26.06
N VAL A 683 5.39 -12.69 -25.06
CA VAL A 683 4.79 -13.19 -23.80
C VAL A 683 3.28 -13.40 -23.99
N GLN A 684 2.79 -14.54 -23.53
CA GLN A 684 1.36 -14.79 -23.35
C GLN A 684 1.03 -15.11 -21.88
N VAL A 685 -0.12 -14.63 -21.43
CA VAL A 685 -0.63 -14.83 -20.06
C VAL A 685 -1.99 -15.50 -20.15
N VAL A 686 -2.13 -16.68 -19.57
CA VAL A 686 -3.40 -17.41 -19.46
C VAL A 686 -3.94 -17.21 -18.06
N ILE A 687 -5.15 -16.69 -17.95
CA ILE A 687 -5.87 -16.54 -16.68
C ILE A 687 -7.08 -17.47 -16.72
N ASP A 688 -7.13 -18.42 -15.79
CA ASP A 688 -8.32 -19.21 -15.51
C ASP A 688 -9.04 -18.58 -14.32
N THR A 689 -10.13 -17.88 -14.62
CA THR A 689 -10.96 -17.17 -13.64
C THR A 689 -11.83 -18.09 -12.79
N GLY A 690 -11.95 -19.38 -13.15
CA GLY A 690 -12.67 -20.41 -12.39
C GLY A 690 -11.79 -21.09 -11.35
N SER A 691 -10.55 -21.46 -11.70
CA SER A 691 -9.56 -21.94 -10.72
C SER A 691 -8.83 -20.81 -9.97
N GLY A 692 -8.91 -19.58 -10.49
CA GLY A 692 -8.18 -18.41 -9.98
C GLY A 692 -6.68 -18.42 -10.31
N SER A 693 -6.25 -19.25 -11.27
CA SER A 693 -4.84 -19.41 -11.62
C SER A 693 -4.38 -18.48 -12.75
N VAL A 694 -3.09 -18.14 -12.74
CA VAL A 694 -2.41 -17.31 -13.72
C VAL A 694 -1.16 -18.05 -14.17
N THR A 695 -1.01 -18.27 -15.49
CA THR A 695 0.13 -18.96 -16.08
C THR A 695 0.77 -18.09 -17.15
N GLU A 696 2.07 -17.89 -17.05
CA GLU A 696 2.89 -17.16 -18.03
C GLU A 696 3.62 -18.16 -18.94
N SER A 697 3.70 -17.88 -20.23
CA SER A 697 4.56 -18.61 -21.18
C SER A 697 4.91 -17.73 -22.37
N THR A 698 5.74 -18.23 -23.29
CA THR A 698 6.09 -17.51 -24.53
C THR A 698 5.45 -18.14 -25.77
N PHE A 699 5.33 -17.35 -26.83
CA PHE A 699 4.90 -17.75 -28.17
C PHE A 699 5.79 -17.08 -29.23
N PRO A 700 5.96 -17.69 -30.42
CA PRO A 700 6.74 -17.07 -31.50
C PRO A 700 5.96 -15.93 -32.16
N ILE A 701 6.59 -14.75 -32.26
CA ILE A 701 6.14 -13.67 -33.15
C ILE A 701 6.58 -14.02 -34.59
N ALA A 702 5.67 -13.87 -35.56
CA ALA A 702 6.00 -13.94 -36.98
C ALA A 702 6.70 -12.64 -37.41
N SER A 703 7.77 -12.76 -38.21
CA SER A 703 8.62 -11.65 -38.67
C SER A 703 8.11 -10.99 -39.94
#